data_AF-A0A1L7N891-F1
#
_entry.id   AF-A0A1L7N891-F1
#
_cell.length_a   1.000
_cell.length_b   1.000
_cell.length_c   1.000
_cell.angle_alpha   90.00
_cell.angle_beta   90.00
_cell.angle_gamma   90.00
#
_symmetry.space_group_name_H-M   'P 1'
#
loop_
_entity.id
_entity.type
_entity.pdbx_description
1 polymer ?
#
loop_
_entity_poly.entity_id
_entity_poly.type
_entity_poly.pdbx_seq_one_letter_code
_entity_poly.pdbx_strand_id
1 'polypeptide(L)'
;MLTGYANEIRILSKKHVDVDLANQAIAKIVDKLPSSTKKRYELIKLATSDLLRNIGDKKYDASFGMFRFLFFTGLENPLAEARKQGVFRASKSKFNPKLIRELLLELFYSQTLSDEELHYVQSVHGLLQVAPDILDFKNKIIAAIKARRYFLKTVLTIAEMKYSDLLLYFDERLEKPYVDTLYNNNKESILTAASYLVQVYREVTPGLKLKDSNDIDESTSQTLYDDLFKTAFAITTYLEAEIKVDFFDYEVVVDETRKRIAVDRQDFEIAKSCGYTKTDLRLLAQARIYSKIATSKSYNDLLEEFWDSDSLGEESVVYAIKKNPQERIVLKAILAAYGHEANIFSHNTPFREEQMQMLALMDESYNPNVFETKIYKDFTCIDLFKLQRFFGFVAFVYKKASEKLKVDGNPNAESIRRRSHLPVFDRTQLVEIFQSITGKNQTDCKGLLERLSNDRVISDEVIDLQYRPILAIEHRCLVMPTVFAYSNLWRSLAISENVHFSVFGKHDHMVKSVSDILIEQGFRVECDFIFGEDEVDIAAILGGHLFLFECKNPYHPVNDFELRNTYAHIVKGFSQLEKFRKRFEDRLVRDQFLRNMKVEPKSIIKVHYGVINANRALSGLSKNGVRVIHANEFMRFVSTGTISSGDSEYACWQSDEFSVNDMISYINGELLSDDMVSCKAPMPYCTIFRNYKMYFCTLQYDLNEMNLLHKRKYRYLGPALVE
;
A
#
# COMPACT_ATOMS: atom_id res chain seq x y z
N MET A 1 -1.48 32.32 -15.57
CA MET A 1 -2.85 32.05 -16.05
C MET A 1 -3.91 32.73 -15.18
N LEU A 2 -3.89 32.56 -13.85
CA LEU A 2 -4.90 33.16 -12.96
C LEU A 2 -4.92 34.69 -12.89
N THR A 3 -3.81 35.36 -13.23
CA THR A 3 -3.68 36.82 -13.22
C THR A 3 -4.68 37.54 -14.14
N GLY A 4 -5.12 36.89 -15.22
CA GLY A 4 -6.14 37.43 -16.15
C GLY A 4 -7.54 37.55 -15.57
N TYR A 5 -7.80 36.93 -14.41
CA TYR A 5 -9.10 36.88 -13.74
C TYR A 5 -9.09 37.57 -12.36
N ALA A 6 -7.98 38.21 -11.99
CA ALA A 6 -7.74 38.68 -10.62
C ALA A 6 -8.81 39.69 -10.13
N ASN A 7 -9.30 40.56 -11.02
CA ASN A 7 -10.31 41.57 -10.67
C ASN A 7 -11.66 40.92 -10.36
N GLU A 8 -12.09 39.98 -11.19
CA GLU A 8 -13.34 39.24 -11.03
C GLU A 8 -13.28 38.30 -9.82
N ILE A 9 -12.17 37.59 -9.63
CA ILE A 9 -11.96 36.74 -8.43
C ILE A 9 -12.04 37.59 -7.16
N ARG A 10 -11.46 38.79 -7.15
CA ARG A 10 -11.54 39.71 -6.00
C ARG A 10 -12.99 40.13 -5.67
N ILE A 11 -13.85 40.27 -6.67
CA ILE A 11 -15.29 40.52 -6.45
C ILE A 11 -15.93 39.31 -5.77
N LEU A 12 -15.64 38.10 -6.27
CA LEU A 12 -16.13 36.84 -5.73
C LEU A 12 -15.58 36.49 -4.34
N SER A 13 -14.49 37.11 -3.91
CA SER A 13 -13.82 36.81 -2.64
C SER A 13 -14.60 37.17 -1.38
N LYS A 14 -15.60 38.05 -1.45
CA LYS A 14 -16.36 38.43 -0.25
C LYS A 14 -17.27 37.29 0.19
N LYS A 15 -17.19 36.84 1.44
CA LYS A 15 -18.09 35.81 1.99
C LYS A 15 -19.57 36.04 1.63
N HIS A 16 -20.05 37.26 1.88
CA HIS A 16 -21.35 37.72 1.43
C HIS A 16 -21.14 38.66 0.23
N VAL A 17 -21.29 38.11 -0.97
CA VAL A 17 -21.27 38.86 -2.23
C VAL A 17 -22.71 39.04 -2.70
N ASP A 18 -23.01 40.21 -3.26
CA ASP A 18 -24.29 40.45 -3.93
C ASP A 18 -24.42 39.51 -5.14
N VAL A 19 -25.60 38.89 -5.30
CA VAL A 19 -25.83 37.84 -6.30
C VAL A 19 -25.66 38.39 -7.71
N ASP A 20 -26.14 39.60 -7.98
CA ASP A 20 -26.03 40.21 -9.31
C ASP A 20 -24.57 40.56 -9.63
N LEU A 21 -23.83 41.12 -8.67
CA LEU A 21 -22.40 41.37 -8.83
C LEU A 21 -21.59 40.07 -9.03
N ALA A 22 -21.94 39.01 -8.31
CA ALA A 22 -21.30 37.70 -8.48
C ALA A 22 -21.57 37.13 -9.87
N ASN A 23 -22.82 37.15 -10.33
CA ASN A 23 -23.22 36.69 -11.66
C ASN A 23 -22.51 37.48 -12.78
N GLN A 24 -22.40 38.81 -12.62
CA GLN A 24 -21.65 39.65 -13.56
C GLN A 24 -20.16 39.30 -13.59
N ALA A 25 -19.54 39.03 -12.43
CA ALA A 25 -18.15 38.63 -12.36
C ALA A 25 -17.93 37.24 -12.98
N ILE A 26 -18.82 36.29 -12.72
CA ILE A 26 -18.80 34.94 -13.30
C ILE A 26 -18.93 35.01 -14.83
N ALA A 27 -19.90 35.76 -15.35
CA ALA A 27 -20.08 35.92 -16.80
C ALA A 27 -18.81 36.46 -17.48
N LYS A 28 -18.18 37.48 -16.89
CA LYS A 28 -16.89 38.02 -17.38
C LYS A 28 -15.75 37.01 -17.34
N ILE A 29 -15.74 36.10 -16.37
CA ILE A 29 -14.75 35.01 -16.32
C ILE A 29 -15.02 34.02 -17.44
N VAL A 30 -16.27 33.58 -17.61
CA VAL A 30 -16.70 32.64 -18.65
C VAL A 30 -16.29 33.12 -20.03
N ASP A 31 -16.53 34.40 -20.34
CA ASP A 31 -16.15 35.03 -21.62
C ASP A 31 -14.63 35.01 -21.88
N LYS A 32 -13.83 34.96 -20.81
CA LYS A 32 -12.36 34.95 -20.85
C LYS A 32 -11.78 33.53 -20.73
N LEU A 33 -12.59 32.48 -20.57
CA LEU A 33 -12.06 31.12 -20.45
C LEU A 33 -11.42 30.67 -21.76
N PRO A 34 -10.27 29.96 -21.73
CA PRO A 34 -9.64 29.48 -22.95
C PRO A 34 -10.56 28.48 -23.66
N SER A 35 -10.59 28.50 -25.00
CA SER A 35 -11.35 27.52 -25.78
C SER A 35 -10.75 26.11 -25.75
N SER A 36 -9.44 26.00 -25.50
CA SER A 36 -8.73 24.73 -25.43
C SER A 36 -9.02 23.97 -24.13
N THR A 37 -9.52 22.73 -24.24
CA THR A 37 -9.76 21.81 -23.11
C THR A 37 -8.50 21.60 -22.27
N LYS A 38 -7.33 21.43 -22.91
CA LYS A 38 -6.05 21.28 -22.20
C LYS A 38 -5.73 22.50 -21.32
N LYS A 39 -5.89 23.71 -21.86
CA LYS A 39 -5.65 24.94 -21.10
C LYS A 39 -6.67 25.13 -19.97
N ARG A 40 -7.93 24.73 -20.17
CA ARG A 40 -8.94 24.70 -19.09
C ARG A 40 -8.53 23.73 -17.98
N TYR A 41 -8.07 22.53 -18.33
CA TYR A 41 -7.59 21.55 -17.34
C TYR A 41 -6.37 22.05 -16.55
N GLU A 42 -5.39 22.67 -17.21
CA GLU A 42 -4.25 23.30 -16.54
C GLU A 42 -4.69 24.45 -15.60
N LEU A 43 -5.70 25.23 -16.00
CA LEU A 43 -6.28 26.29 -15.19
C LEU A 43 -6.98 25.73 -13.95
N ILE A 44 -7.77 24.66 -14.08
CA ILE A 44 -8.40 23.95 -12.94
C ILE A 44 -7.31 23.48 -11.99
N LYS A 45 -6.29 22.77 -12.48
CA LYS A 45 -5.19 22.25 -11.64
C LYS A 45 -4.54 23.35 -10.80
N LEU A 46 -4.21 24.49 -11.43
CA LEU A 46 -3.61 25.64 -10.75
C LEU A 46 -4.57 26.26 -9.73
N ALA A 47 -5.82 26.50 -10.12
CA ALA A 47 -6.84 27.08 -9.24
C ALA A 47 -7.13 26.19 -8.03
N THR A 48 -7.20 24.87 -8.22
CA THR A 48 -7.36 23.88 -7.15
C THR A 48 -6.19 23.90 -6.17
N SER A 49 -4.94 23.98 -6.67
CA SER A 49 -3.75 24.09 -5.82
C SER A 49 -3.73 25.40 -5.03
N ASP A 50 -4.13 26.52 -5.66
CA ASP A 50 -4.25 27.81 -5.00
C ASP A 50 -5.36 27.81 -3.94
N LEU A 51 -6.51 27.18 -4.20
CA LEU A 51 -7.59 27.01 -3.23
C LEU A 51 -7.11 26.18 -2.03
N LEU A 52 -6.45 25.04 -2.28
CA LEU A 52 -5.91 24.19 -1.23
C LEU A 52 -4.95 24.98 -0.31
N ARG A 53 -4.01 25.73 -0.91
CA ARG A 53 -3.09 26.59 -0.16
C ARG A 53 -3.84 27.66 0.64
N ASN A 54 -4.82 28.34 0.03
CA ASN A 54 -5.59 29.38 0.71
C ASN A 54 -6.37 28.83 1.92
N ILE A 55 -6.94 27.62 1.80
CA ILE A 55 -7.59 26.93 2.92
C ILE A 55 -6.58 26.60 4.02
N GLY A 56 -5.44 26.01 3.68
CA GLY A 56 -4.37 25.67 4.63
C GLY A 56 -3.82 26.90 5.37
N ASP A 57 -3.68 28.02 4.68
CA ASP A 57 -3.24 29.32 5.20
C ASP A 57 -4.35 30.09 5.93
N LYS A 58 -5.60 29.59 5.92
CA LYS A 58 -6.79 30.25 6.49
C LYS A 58 -7.08 31.63 5.86
N LYS A 59 -6.80 31.80 4.57
CA LYS A 59 -7.14 33.01 3.80
C LYS A 59 -8.59 32.93 3.33
N TYR A 60 -9.54 33.29 4.19
CA TYR A 60 -10.98 33.14 3.95
C TYR A 60 -11.42 33.75 2.62
N ASP A 61 -11.19 35.05 2.41
CA ASP A 61 -11.66 35.76 1.21
C ASP A 61 -11.05 35.18 -0.08
N ALA A 62 -9.76 34.87 -0.05
CA ALA A 62 -9.08 34.25 -1.18
C ALA A 62 -9.61 32.83 -1.47
N SER A 63 -10.03 32.10 -0.43
CA SER A 63 -10.63 30.77 -0.57
C SER A 63 -12.01 30.84 -1.21
N PHE A 64 -12.89 31.75 -0.75
CA PHE A 64 -14.20 31.95 -1.38
C PHE A 64 -14.08 32.38 -2.85
N GLY A 65 -13.18 33.31 -3.16
CA GLY A 65 -12.98 33.78 -4.53
C GLY A 65 -12.52 32.66 -5.46
N MET A 66 -11.53 31.87 -5.03
CA MET A 66 -11.00 30.75 -5.82
C MET A 66 -11.99 29.59 -5.92
N PHE A 67 -12.73 29.31 -4.84
CA PHE A 67 -13.78 28.30 -4.81
C PHE A 67 -14.89 28.62 -5.82
N ARG A 68 -15.44 29.85 -5.79
CA ARG A 68 -16.48 30.28 -6.73
C ARG A 68 -15.97 30.31 -8.17
N PHE A 69 -14.72 30.72 -8.37
CA PHE A 69 -14.06 30.62 -9.66
C PHE A 69 -14.03 29.17 -10.17
N LEU A 70 -13.70 28.19 -9.33
CA LEU A 70 -13.65 26.78 -9.72
C LEU A 70 -15.02 26.19 -10.03
N PHE A 71 -15.99 26.40 -9.15
CA PHE A 71 -17.24 25.64 -9.16
C PHE A 71 -18.41 26.35 -9.86
N PHE A 72 -18.33 27.67 -10.10
CA PHE A 72 -19.45 28.45 -10.67
C PHE A 72 -19.15 29.10 -12.01
N THR A 73 -18.03 28.78 -12.67
CA THR A 73 -17.65 29.35 -13.98
C THR A 73 -17.78 28.36 -15.15
N GLY A 74 -18.43 27.21 -14.93
CA GLY A 74 -18.66 26.21 -16.00
C GLY A 74 -17.39 25.47 -16.44
N LEU A 75 -16.36 25.42 -15.58
CA LEU A 75 -15.21 24.53 -15.76
C LEU A 75 -15.67 23.07 -15.66
N GLU A 76 -15.10 22.19 -16.49
CA GLU A 76 -15.48 20.77 -16.54
C GLU A 76 -14.83 19.98 -15.39
N ASN A 77 -15.64 19.23 -14.63
CA ASN A 77 -15.22 18.32 -13.56
C ASN A 77 -14.26 18.92 -12.49
N PRO A 78 -14.51 20.12 -11.95
CA PRO A 78 -13.63 20.74 -10.94
C PRO A 78 -13.56 19.93 -9.65
N LEU A 79 -14.62 19.19 -9.30
CA LEU A 79 -14.66 18.36 -8.10
C LEU A 79 -13.68 17.18 -8.18
N ALA A 80 -13.52 16.57 -9.35
CA ALA A 80 -12.59 15.45 -9.53
C ALA A 80 -11.13 15.88 -9.28
N GLU A 81 -10.73 17.06 -9.74
CA GLU A 81 -9.39 17.60 -9.45
C GLU A 81 -9.27 18.04 -7.97
N ALA A 82 -10.32 18.60 -7.38
CA ALA A 82 -10.35 18.92 -5.95
C ALA A 82 -10.21 17.70 -5.05
N ARG A 83 -10.88 16.59 -5.37
CA ARG A 83 -10.73 15.26 -4.74
C ARG A 83 -9.30 14.75 -4.84
N LYS A 84 -8.74 14.76 -6.05
CA LYS A 84 -7.38 14.30 -6.31
C LYS A 84 -6.34 15.04 -5.47
N GLN A 85 -6.44 16.36 -5.38
CA GLN A 85 -5.54 17.19 -4.58
C GLN A 85 -5.87 17.18 -3.07
N GLY A 86 -7.04 16.69 -2.68
CA GLY A 86 -7.49 16.62 -1.29
C GLY A 86 -7.87 17.99 -0.71
N VAL A 87 -8.45 18.88 -1.52
CA VAL A 87 -8.85 20.25 -1.13
C VAL A 87 -9.73 20.25 0.12
N PHE A 88 -10.64 19.28 0.21
CA PHE A 88 -11.62 19.20 1.30
C PHE A 88 -11.22 18.23 2.42
N ARG A 89 -9.99 17.70 2.39
CA ARG A 89 -9.44 16.90 3.50
C ARG A 89 -9.07 17.81 4.66
N ALA A 90 -9.58 17.50 5.85
CA ALA A 90 -9.20 18.20 7.06
C ALA A 90 -7.71 18.00 7.37
N SER A 91 -7.11 16.86 7.02
CA SER A 91 -5.65 16.66 7.20
C SER A 91 -4.79 17.70 6.47
N LYS A 92 -5.27 18.22 5.34
CA LYS A 92 -4.57 19.27 4.58
C LYS A 92 -4.81 20.69 5.11
N SER A 93 -5.80 20.88 5.98
CA SER A 93 -6.09 22.16 6.65
C SER A 93 -5.70 22.17 8.13
N LYS A 94 -4.73 21.32 8.53
CA LYS A 94 -4.30 21.14 9.94
C LYS A 94 -5.48 20.77 10.85
N PHE A 95 -6.39 19.95 10.34
CA PHE A 95 -7.60 19.46 11.02
C PHE A 95 -8.55 20.57 11.47
N ASN A 96 -8.51 21.74 10.82
CA ASN A 96 -9.50 22.79 11.05
C ASN A 96 -10.63 22.68 10.01
N PRO A 97 -11.85 22.26 10.41
CA PRO A 97 -12.91 22.00 9.46
C PRO A 97 -13.71 23.25 9.09
N LYS A 98 -13.55 24.38 9.79
CA LYS A 98 -14.51 25.50 9.72
C LYS A 98 -14.68 26.05 8.30
N LEU A 99 -13.57 26.43 7.66
CA LEU A 99 -13.60 27.00 6.31
C LEU A 99 -14.08 25.97 5.28
N ILE A 100 -13.62 24.72 5.38
CA ILE A 100 -14.05 23.64 4.47
C ILE A 100 -15.57 23.45 4.56
N ARG A 101 -16.14 23.40 5.78
CA ARG A 101 -17.60 23.29 5.97
C ARG A 101 -18.35 24.45 5.34
N GLU A 102 -17.88 25.68 5.50
CA GLU A 102 -18.51 26.86 4.89
C GLU A 102 -18.52 26.76 3.36
N LEU A 103 -17.42 26.34 2.74
CA LEU A 103 -17.33 26.16 1.28
C LEU A 103 -18.22 25.00 0.79
N LEU A 104 -18.24 23.87 1.49
CA LEU A 104 -19.09 22.72 1.13
C LEU A 104 -20.58 23.03 1.27
N LEU A 105 -20.98 23.82 2.27
CA LEU A 105 -22.37 24.29 2.40
C LEU A 105 -22.77 25.17 1.21
N GLU A 106 -21.89 26.07 0.76
CA GLU A 106 -22.16 26.87 -0.43
C GLU A 106 -22.31 26.00 -1.68
N LEU A 107 -21.47 24.97 -1.83
CA LEU A 107 -21.59 23.99 -2.92
C LEU A 107 -22.93 23.24 -2.86
N PHE A 108 -23.30 22.77 -1.67
CA PHE A 108 -24.53 22.02 -1.43
C PHE A 108 -25.78 22.84 -1.78
N TYR A 109 -25.82 24.11 -1.37
CA TYR A 109 -26.96 24.99 -1.64
C TYR A 109 -27.05 25.50 -3.08
N SER A 110 -25.98 25.34 -3.87
CA SER A 110 -25.99 25.76 -5.28
C SER A 110 -26.91 24.92 -6.17
N GLN A 111 -27.25 23.68 -5.74
CA GLN A 111 -28.07 22.73 -6.50
C GLN A 111 -27.53 22.40 -7.91
N THR A 112 -26.22 22.57 -8.15
CA THR A 112 -25.58 22.28 -9.44
C THR A 112 -24.87 20.92 -9.49
N LEU A 113 -24.82 20.21 -8.36
CA LEU A 113 -24.14 18.92 -8.24
C LEU A 113 -24.99 17.79 -8.84
N SER A 114 -24.32 16.84 -9.49
CA SER A 114 -24.91 15.52 -9.75
C SER A 114 -25.09 14.73 -8.45
N ASP A 115 -25.91 13.67 -8.49
CA ASP A 115 -26.17 12.81 -7.32
C ASP A 115 -24.87 12.22 -6.73
N GLU A 116 -23.93 11.80 -7.58
CA GLU A 116 -22.62 11.27 -7.17
C GLU A 116 -21.78 12.34 -6.45
N GLU A 117 -21.75 13.56 -6.99
CA GLU A 117 -21.02 14.67 -6.39
C GLU A 117 -21.65 15.12 -5.07
N LEU A 118 -22.98 15.08 -4.98
CA LEU A 118 -23.73 15.37 -3.77
C LEU A 118 -23.42 14.37 -2.66
N HIS A 119 -23.41 13.06 -2.98
CA HIS A 119 -23.02 12.01 -2.03
C HIS A 119 -21.58 12.19 -1.53
N TYR A 120 -20.65 12.55 -2.42
CA TYR A 120 -19.29 12.88 -2.01
C TYR A 120 -19.24 14.06 -1.03
N VAL A 121 -19.92 15.18 -1.35
CA VAL A 121 -19.95 16.37 -0.49
C VAL A 121 -20.54 16.06 0.89
N GLN A 122 -21.63 15.28 0.95
CA GLN A 122 -22.22 14.81 2.19
C GLN A 122 -21.24 13.93 2.99
N SER A 123 -20.53 13.03 2.30
CA SER A 123 -19.59 12.11 2.94
C SER A 123 -18.40 12.85 3.56
N VAL A 124 -17.84 13.82 2.85
CA VAL A 124 -16.79 14.69 3.40
C VAL A 124 -17.32 15.49 4.59
N HIS A 125 -18.54 16.06 4.49
CA HIS A 125 -19.15 16.77 5.61
C HIS A 125 -19.30 15.89 6.85
N GLY A 126 -19.64 14.60 6.68
CA GLY A 126 -19.68 13.60 7.74
C GLY A 126 -18.32 13.42 8.43
N LEU A 127 -17.23 13.23 7.66
CA LEU A 127 -15.88 13.10 8.23
C LEU A 127 -15.43 14.36 8.99
N LEU A 128 -15.79 15.54 8.49
CA LEU A 128 -15.42 16.81 9.13
C LEU A 128 -15.99 16.94 10.54
N GLN A 129 -16.98 16.14 10.95
CA GLN A 129 -17.47 16.09 12.33
C GLN A 129 -16.42 15.60 13.33
N VAL A 130 -15.50 14.73 12.91
CA VAL A 130 -14.45 14.13 13.75
C VAL A 130 -13.16 14.96 13.74
N ALA A 131 -12.93 15.80 12.72
CA ALA A 131 -11.71 16.58 12.57
C ALA A 131 -11.25 17.37 13.83
N PRO A 132 -12.14 17.98 14.65
CA PRO A 132 -11.73 18.62 15.90
C PRO A 132 -11.06 17.66 16.90
N ASP A 133 -11.58 16.44 17.04
CA ASP A 133 -11.01 15.43 17.94
C ASP A 133 -9.62 14.99 17.44
N ILE A 134 -9.42 14.93 16.12
CA ILE A 134 -8.12 14.65 15.50
C ILE A 134 -7.10 15.77 15.77
N LEU A 135 -7.55 17.03 15.73
CA LEU A 135 -6.71 18.17 16.10
C LEU A 135 -6.25 18.07 17.56
N ASP A 136 -7.15 17.72 18.47
CA ASP A 136 -6.84 17.53 19.89
C ASP A 136 -5.83 16.39 20.09
N PHE A 137 -6.01 15.27 19.40
CA PHE A 137 -5.06 14.16 19.38
C PHE A 137 -3.67 14.58 18.89
N LYS A 138 -3.59 15.34 17.78
CA LYS A 138 -2.32 15.88 17.29
C LYS A 138 -1.67 16.82 18.31
N ASN A 139 -2.45 17.69 18.95
CA ASN A 139 -1.94 18.62 19.97
C ASN A 139 -1.40 17.87 21.20
N LYS A 140 -2.06 16.78 21.63
CA LYS A 140 -1.57 15.90 22.70
C LYS A 140 -0.20 15.30 22.37
N ILE A 141 -0.02 14.80 21.14
CA ILE A 141 1.28 14.29 20.67
C ILE A 141 2.33 15.42 20.68
N ILE A 142 2.00 16.60 20.16
CA ILE A 142 2.92 17.77 20.15
C ILE A 142 3.33 18.16 21.58
N ALA A 143 2.39 18.17 22.52
CA ALA A 143 2.67 18.47 23.92
C ALA A 143 3.64 17.45 24.53
N ALA A 144 3.44 16.16 24.26
CA ALA A 144 4.33 15.09 24.72
C ALA A 144 5.75 15.25 24.12
N ILE A 145 5.85 15.54 22.82
CA ILE A 145 7.15 15.79 22.15
C ILE A 145 7.90 16.94 22.82
N LYS A 146 7.23 18.07 23.05
CA LYS A 146 7.87 19.26 23.66
C LYS A 146 8.29 19.03 25.11
N ALA A 147 7.55 18.21 25.84
CA ALA A 147 7.85 17.90 27.24
C ALA A 147 8.98 16.88 27.41
N ARG A 148 9.41 16.19 26.35
CA ARG A 148 10.28 15.01 26.43
C ARG A 148 11.51 15.13 25.55
N ARG A 149 12.67 15.17 26.19
CA ARG A 149 13.95 15.29 25.50
C ARG A 149 14.28 14.08 24.63
N TYR A 150 13.93 12.87 25.07
CA TYR A 150 14.33 11.62 24.42
C TYR A 150 13.18 10.93 23.66
N PHE A 151 12.15 11.70 23.30
CA PHE A 151 10.94 11.20 22.66
C PHE A 151 11.22 10.35 21.42
N LEU A 152 12.03 10.87 20.49
CA LEU A 152 12.29 10.26 19.19
C LEU A 152 12.88 8.84 19.31
N LYS A 153 14.00 8.71 20.03
CA LYS A 153 14.65 7.41 20.23
C LYS A 153 13.75 6.44 20.99
N THR A 154 12.97 6.94 21.94
CA THR A 154 12.03 6.12 22.72
C THR A 154 10.92 5.53 21.84
N VAL A 155 10.31 6.33 20.96
CA VAL A 155 9.30 5.86 19.99
C VAL A 155 9.89 4.79 19.07
N LEU A 156 11.05 5.04 18.48
CA LEU A 156 11.71 4.09 17.57
C LEU A 156 12.07 2.78 18.29
N THR A 157 12.57 2.86 19.52
CA THR A 157 12.89 1.69 20.35
C THR A 157 11.64 0.85 20.65
N ILE A 158 10.54 1.50 21.05
CA ILE A 158 9.27 0.80 21.32
C ILE A 158 8.74 0.13 20.05
N ALA A 159 8.81 0.81 18.91
CA ALA A 159 8.37 0.27 17.62
C ALA A 159 9.21 -0.94 17.21
N GLU A 160 10.54 -0.84 17.29
CA GLU A 160 11.48 -1.93 17.00
C GLU A 160 11.23 -3.15 17.90
N MET A 161 11.09 -2.94 19.21
CA MET A 161 10.83 -4.03 20.17
C MET A 161 9.48 -4.69 19.92
N LYS A 162 8.40 -3.92 19.74
CA LYS A 162 7.07 -4.49 19.48
C LYS A 162 7.03 -5.24 18.15
N TYR A 163 7.67 -4.71 17.10
CA TYR A 163 7.77 -5.38 15.80
C TYR A 163 8.50 -6.74 15.94
N SER A 164 9.61 -6.75 16.68
CA SER A 164 10.39 -7.96 16.98
C SER A 164 9.60 -9.00 17.77
N ASP A 165 8.89 -8.58 18.83
CA ASP A 165 8.09 -9.47 19.67
C ASP A 165 6.95 -10.15 18.88
N LEU A 166 6.33 -9.41 17.94
CA LEU A 166 5.28 -9.93 17.07
C LEU A 166 5.77 -10.88 15.97
N LEU A 167 7.08 -11.05 15.76
CA LEU A 167 7.59 -12.10 14.87
C LEU A 167 7.44 -13.50 15.50
N LEU A 168 7.32 -13.58 16.82
CA LEU A 168 7.35 -14.84 17.57
C LEU A 168 6.01 -15.19 18.22
N TYR A 169 5.26 -14.17 18.60
CA TYR A 169 4.08 -14.32 19.43
C TYR A 169 2.87 -13.64 18.79
N PHE A 170 1.82 -14.43 18.58
CA PHE A 170 0.49 -13.94 18.24
C PHE A 170 -0.35 -13.91 19.52
N ASP A 171 -0.91 -12.75 19.90
CA ASP A 171 -1.79 -12.68 21.08
C ASP A 171 -3.16 -13.27 20.73
N GLU A 172 -3.34 -14.57 21.01
CA GLU A 172 -4.58 -15.34 20.73
C GLU A 172 -5.77 -14.99 21.65
N ARG A 173 -5.65 -13.99 22.53
CA ARG A 173 -6.73 -13.66 23.49
C ARG A 173 -7.97 -13.10 22.78
N LEU A 174 -8.96 -13.96 22.57
CA LEU A 174 -10.27 -13.72 21.93
C LEU A 174 -11.15 -12.66 22.62
N GLU A 175 -10.83 -12.24 23.85
CA GLU A 175 -11.68 -11.34 24.66
C GLU A 175 -11.48 -9.84 24.41
N LYS A 176 -10.52 -9.43 23.56
CA LYS A 176 -10.26 -8.02 23.27
C LYS A 176 -11.13 -7.50 22.12
N PRO A 177 -11.56 -6.22 22.13
CA PRO A 177 -12.16 -5.58 20.97
C PRO A 177 -11.29 -5.78 19.72
N TYR A 178 -11.89 -6.06 18.56
CA TYR A 178 -11.12 -6.38 17.35
C TYR A 178 -10.14 -5.26 16.96
N VAL A 179 -10.46 -3.97 17.19
CA VAL A 179 -9.52 -2.87 16.97
C VAL A 179 -8.27 -2.94 17.85
N ASP A 180 -8.40 -3.44 19.10
CA ASP A 180 -7.26 -3.67 19.97
C ASP A 180 -6.45 -4.87 19.48
N THR A 181 -7.09 -5.91 18.94
CA THR A 181 -6.39 -7.04 18.30
C THR A 181 -5.64 -6.56 17.07
N LEU A 182 -6.29 -5.77 16.20
CA LEU A 182 -5.71 -5.18 15.01
C LEU A 182 -4.49 -4.34 15.37
N TYR A 183 -4.59 -3.41 16.32
CA TYR A 183 -3.44 -2.59 16.72
C TYR A 183 -2.33 -3.39 17.41
N ASN A 184 -2.67 -4.29 18.34
CA ASN A 184 -1.67 -4.99 19.15
C ASN A 184 -1.00 -6.16 18.41
N ASN A 185 -1.66 -6.77 17.42
CA ASN A 185 -1.15 -7.93 16.68
C ASN A 185 -0.73 -7.61 15.24
N ASN A 186 -0.88 -6.37 14.78
CA ASN A 186 -0.44 -5.96 13.45
C ASN A 186 0.81 -5.07 13.52
N LYS A 187 1.92 -5.62 13.01
CA LYS A 187 3.19 -4.93 12.87
C LYS A 187 3.09 -3.64 12.06
N GLU A 188 2.27 -3.64 11.01
CA GLU A 188 2.07 -2.49 10.14
C GLU A 188 1.34 -1.35 10.85
N SER A 189 0.36 -1.68 11.70
CA SER A 189 -0.33 -0.66 12.50
C SER A 189 0.62 0.02 13.48
N ILE A 190 1.56 -0.73 14.08
CA ILE A 190 2.57 -0.20 15.00
C ILE A 190 3.56 0.70 14.27
N LEU A 191 4.10 0.25 13.13
CA LEU A 191 5.04 1.06 12.34
C LEU A 191 4.39 2.27 11.71
N THR A 192 3.13 2.18 11.28
CA THR A 192 2.36 3.33 10.78
C THR A 192 2.17 4.38 11.87
N ALA A 193 1.80 3.95 13.08
CA ALA A 193 1.68 4.85 14.24
C ALA A 193 3.04 5.47 14.61
N ALA A 194 4.12 4.68 14.66
CA ALA A 194 5.46 5.18 14.93
C ALA A 194 5.92 6.20 13.87
N SER A 195 5.67 5.91 12.60
CA SER A 195 6.00 6.78 11.47
C SER A 195 5.30 8.13 11.59
N TYR A 196 4.01 8.13 11.95
CA TYR A 196 3.26 9.37 12.22
C TYR A 196 3.82 10.14 13.42
N LEU A 197 4.17 9.47 14.52
CA LEU A 197 4.80 10.12 15.68
C LEU A 197 6.14 10.77 15.32
N VAL A 198 6.99 10.09 14.54
CA VAL A 198 8.25 10.64 14.04
C VAL A 198 7.99 11.81 13.09
N GLN A 199 6.96 11.74 12.24
CA GLN A 199 6.57 12.84 11.36
C GLN A 199 6.20 14.08 12.18
N VAL A 200 5.31 13.96 13.17
CA VAL A 200 4.94 15.08 14.03
C VAL A 200 6.14 15.61 14.81
N TYR A 201 7.05 14.74 15.27
CA TYR A 201 8.31 15.16 15.90
C TYR A 201 9.13 16.06 14.99
N ARG A 202 9.30 15.70 13.71
CA ARG A 202 10.05 16.51 12.74
C ARG A 202 9.33 17.80 12.36
N GLU A 203 7.99 17.81 12.33
CA GLU A 203 7.20 19.03 12.10
C GLU A 203 7.42 20.09 13.19
N VAL A 204 7.58 19.68 14.46
CA VAL A 204 7.71 20.62 15.60
C VAL A 204 9.15 20.80 16.10
N THR A 205 10.09 19.98 15.63
CA THR A 205 11.51 20.03 15.99
C THR A 205 12.37 20.19 14.73
N PRO A 206 12.59 21.44 14.26
CA PRO A 206 13.40 21.67 13.06
C PRO A 206 14.87 21.32 13.30
N GLY A 207 15.42 20.49 12.41
CA GLY A 207 16.82 20.08 12.43
C GLY A 207 17.13 19.09 13.56
N LEU A 208 17.13 17.80 13.23
CA LEU A 208 17.55 16.75 14.16
C LEU A 208 19.01 16.97 14.57
N LYS A 209 19.30 16.85 15.86
CA LYS A 209 20.64 17.04 16.45
C LYS A 209 21.12 15.74 17.07
N LEU A 210 22.43 15.58 17.22
CA LEU A 210 23.02 14.35 17.81
C LEU A 210 22.40 13.94 19.15
N LYS A 211 21.98 14.92 19.98
CA LYS A 211 21.31 14.67 21.27
C LYS A 211 20.04 13.82 21.13
N ASP A 212 19.37 13.86 19.99
CA ASP A 212 18.12 13.16 19.71
C ASP A 212 18.37 11.65 19.41
N SER A 213 19.64 11.25 19.23
CA SER A 213 20.09 9.86 19.04
C SER A 213 20.66 9.19 20.30
N ASN A 214 20.81 9.94 21.41
CA ASN A 214 21.65 9.50 22.53
C ASN A 214 20.95 8.53 23.49
N ASP A 215 19.81 8.92 24.07
CA ASP A 215 19.19 8.23 25.21
C ASP A 215 17.67 8.03 25.01
N ILE A 216 17.01 7.32 25.94
CA ILE A 216 15.57 7.04 25.96
C ILE A 216 14.92 7.56 27.26
N ASP A 217 13.59 7.72 27.27
CA ASP A 217 12.84 8.17 28.43
C ASP A 217 12.52 7.03 29.42
N GLU A 218 13.45 6.68 30.30
CA GLU A 218 13.31 5.53 31.22
C GLU A 218 12.31 5.74 32.36
N SER A 219 12.20 6.96 32.89
CA SER A 219 11.35 7.28 34.05
C SER A 219 9.87 7.44 33.70
N THR A 220 9.50 7.11 32.47
CA THR A 220 8.16 7.37 31.95
C THR A 220 7.31 6.11 32.05
N SER A 221 6.07 6.29 32.52
CA SER A 221 5.10 5.20 32.50
C SER A 221 4.94 4.65 31.08
N GLN A 222 5.06 3.33 30.93
CA GLN A 222 4.78 2.59 29.69
C GLN A 222 3.39 2.98 29.11
N THR A 223 2.43 3.27 30.00
CA THR A 223 1.07 3.66 29.63
C THR A 223 1.01 4.96 28.81
N LEU A 224 1.95 5.90 29.01
CA LEU A 224 1.96 7.15 28.24
C LEU A 224 2.26 6.87 26.77
N TYR A 225 3.33 6.12 26.50
CA TYR A 225 3.72 5.83 25.11
C TYR A 225 2.68 4.93 24.43
N ASP A 226 2.12 3.94 25.12
CA ASP A 226 1.04 3.13 24.55
C ASP A 226 -0.17 3.99 24.16
N ASP A 227 -0.57 4.96 24.99
CA ASP A 227 -1.63 5.92 24.70
C ASP A 227 -1.28 6.83 23.51
N LEU A 228 -0.02 7.27 23.37
CA LEU A 228 0.43 8.05 22.22
C LEU A 228 0.40 7.26 20.92
N PHE A 229 0.84 6.00 20.93
CA PHE A 229 0.75 5.15 19.73
C PHE A 229 -0.71 4.87 19.35
N LYS A 230 -1.60 4.59 20.32
CA LYS A 230 -3.04 4.44 20.06
C LYS A 230 -3.66 5.72 19.49
N THR A 231 -3.26 6.87 20.03
CA THR A 231 -3.66 8.19 19.53
C THR A 231 -3.20 8.38 18.08
N ALA A 232 -1.94 8.06 17.77
CA ALA A 232 -1.41 8.13 16.40
C ALA A 232 -2.14 7.17 15.45
N PHE A 233 -2.42 5.95 15.89
CA PHE A 233 -3.19 4.96 15.12
C PHE A 233 -4.63 5.45 14.81
N ALA A 234 -5.29 6.10 15.77
CA ALA A 234 -6.60 6.71 15.55
C ALA A 234 -6.55 7.83 14.50
N ILE A 235 -5.48 8.65 14.51
CA ILE A 235 -5.27 9.69 13.49
C ILE A 235 -5.05 9.05 12.12
N THR A 236 -4.17 8.04 11.99
CA THR A 236 -3.89 7.41 10.71
C THR A 236 -5.11 6.70 10.13
N THR A 237 -5.95 6.10 10.98
CA THR A 237 -7.25 5.55 10.57
C THR A 237 -8.19 6.62 10.00
N TYR A 238 -8.20 7.82 10.59
CA TYR A 238 -8.95 8.96 10.04
C TYR A 238 -8.38 9.43 8.68
N LEU A 239 -7.06 9.43 8.52
CA LEU A 239 -6.42 9.75 7.23
C LEU A 239 -6.80 8.72 6.15
N GLU A 240 -6.87 7.44 6.49
CA GLU A 240 -7.35 6.39 5.58
C GLU A 240 -8.83 6.59 5.20
N ALA A 241 -9.69 7.03 6.13
CA ALA A 241 -11.08 7.36 5.83
C ALA A 241 -11.19 8.50 4.81
N GLU A 242 -10.34 9.54 4.91
CA GLU A 242 -10.28 10.61 3.90
C GLU A 242 -9.87 10.06 2.52
N ILE A 243 -8.94 9.11 2.46
CA ILE A 243 -8.55 8.45 1.20
C ILE A 243 -9.68 7.60 0.62
N LYS A 244 -10.39 6.84 1.45
CA LYS A 244 -11.53 6.01 1.04
C LYS A 244 -12.63 6.86 0.40
N VAL A 245 -12.99 7.99 1.00
CA VAL A 245 -13.99 8.92 0.43
C VAL A 245 -13.46 9.58 -0.85
N ASP A 246 -12.23 10.09 -0.85
CA ASP A 246 -11.72 10.86 -1.99
C ASP A 246 -11.41 10.03 -3.23
N PHE A 247 -10.99 8.77 -3.06
CA PHE A 247 -10.48 7.97 -4.18
C PHE A 247 -11.25 6.69 -4.45
N PHE A 248 -12.00 6.16 -3.48
CA PHE A 248 -12.70 4.88 -3.62
C PHE A 248 -14.22 5.01 -3.54
N ASP A 249 -14.73 6.24 -3.51
CA ASP A 249 -16.17 6.55 -3.51
C ASP A 249 -16.90 5.95 -2.30
N TYR A 250 -16.25 5.94 -1.12
CA TYR A 250 -16.91 5.49 0.11
C TYR A 250 -17.92 6.51 0.58
N GLU A 251 -19.05 6.01 1.05
CA GLU A 251 -20.09 6.81 1.68
C GLU A 251 -19.83 6.95 3.17
N VAL A 252 -20.20 8.12 3.71
CA VAL A 252 -20.13 8.37 5.15
C VAL A 252 -21.52 8.69 5.69
N VAL A 253 -22.05 7.76 6.48
CA VAL A 253 -23.37 7.87 7.10
C VAL A 253 -23.20 8.27 8.56
N VAL A 254 -23.83 9.39 8.94
CA VAL A 254 -23.81 9.93 10.30
C VAL A 254 -25.13 9.61 11.01
N ASP A 255 -25.04 8.88 12.12
CA ASP A 255 -26.13 8.68 13.08
C ASP A 255 -25.87 9.59 14.30
N GLU A 256 -26.54 10.73 14.33
CA GLU A 256 -26.42 11.74 15.38
C GLU A 256 -26.96 11.26 16.73
N THR A 257 -27.94 10.36 16.73
CA THR A 257 -28.58 9.84 17.95
C THR A 257 -27.65 8.88 18.67
N ARG A 258 -27.02 7.96 17.93
CA ARG A 258 -26.08 6.98 18.49
C ARG A 258 -24.63 7.46 18.47
N LYS A 259 -24.39 8.67 17.96
CA LYS A 259 -23.05 9.25 17.79
C LYS A 259 -22.12 8.28 17.04
N ARG A 260 -22.62 7.78 15.92
CA ARG A 260 -21.94 6.80 15.06
C ARG A 260 -21.70 7.39 13.69
N ILE A 261 -20.51 7.16 13.15
CA ILE A 261 -20.15 7.44 11.76
C ILE A 261 -19.80 6.10 11.13
N ALA A 262 -20.43 5.74 10.02
CA ALA A 262 -20.07 4.56 9.24
C ALA A 262 -19.40 5.00 7.94
N VAL A 263 -18.24 4.44 7.64
CA VAL A 263 -17.49 4.66 6.38
C VAL A 263 -17.55 3.35 5.61
N ASP A 264 -18.31 3.30 4.52
CA ASP A 264 -18.63 2.03 3.85
C ASP A 264 -18.74 2.16 2.33
N ARG A 265 -18.34 1.08 1.66
CA ARG A 265 -18.61 0.77 0.26
C ARG A 265 -18.50 -0.74 0.09
N GLN A 266 -19.64 -1.42 0.08
CA GLN A 266 -19.69 -2.87 0.23
C GLN A 266 -19.02 -3.64 -0.91
N ASP A 267 -19.27 -3.27 -2.18
CA ASP A 267 -18.69 -3.93 -3.35
C ASP A 267 -17.15 -3.84 -3.35
N PHE A 268 -16.64 -2.65 -3.00
CA PHE A 268 -15.21 -2.40 -2.91
C PHE A 268 -14.56 -3.15 -1.76
N GLU A 269 -15.15 -3.13 -0.55
CA GLU A 269 -14.61 -3.87 0.60
C GLU A 269 -14.64 -5.39 0.36
N ILE A 270 -15.65 -5.93 -0.35
CA ILE A 270 -15.67 -7.33 -0.79
C ILE A 270 -14.47 -7.63 -1.69
N ALA A 271 -14.27 -6.85 -2.76
CA ALA A 271 -13.17 -7.10 -3.69
C ALA A 271 -11.79 -6.88 -3.04
N LYS A 272 -11.68 -5.87 -2.17
CA LYS A 272 -10.46 -5.56 -1.42
C LYS A 272 -10.10 -6.72 -0.48
N SER A 273 -10.98 -7.06 0.46
CA SER A 273 -10.71 -8.11 1.45
C SER A 273 -10.51 -9.49 0.82
N CYS A 274 -11.28 -9.83 -0.23
CA CYS A 274 -11.08 -11.05 -1.01
C CYS A 274 -9.68 -11.09 -1.63
N GLY A 275 -9.27 -10.01 -2.30
CA GLY A 275 -7.97 -9.88 -2.93
C GLY A 275 -6.80 -10.07 -1.97
N TYR A 276 -6.82 -9.36 -0.83
CA TYR A 276 -5.78 -9.49 0.21
C TYR A 276 -5.77 -10.90 0.84
N THR A 277 -6.93 -11.45 1.16
CA THR A 277 -7.02 -12.82 1.70
C THR A 277 -6.44 -13.85 0.73
N LYS A 278 -6.72 -13.72 -0.57
CA LYS A 278 -6.14 -14.60 -1.61
C LYS A 278 -4.62 -14.43 -1.72
N THR A 279 -4.08 -13.23 -1.52
CA THR A 279 -2.62 -13.01 -1.46
C THR A 279 -2.02 -13.80 -0.29
N ASP A 280 -2.59 -13.66 0.92
CA ASP A 280 -2.08 -14.34 2.11
C ASP A 280 -2.18 -15.86 1.97
N LEU A 281 -3.31 -16.38 1.46
CA LEU A 281 -3.49 -17.80 1.20
C LEU A 281 -2.46 -18.33 0.19
N ARG A 282 -2.13 -17.57 -0.86
CA ARG A 282 -1.11 -17.95 -1.84
C ARG A 282 0.26 -18.04 -1.19
N LEU A 283 0.65 -17.04 -0.39
CA LEU A 283 1.93 -17.02 0.31
C LEU A 283 2.04 -18.21 1.28
N LEU A 284 0.97 -18.50 2.04
CA LEU A 284 0.91 -19.66 2.93
C LEU A 284 1.00 -20.99 2.17
N ALA A 285 0.31 -21.11 1.03
CA ALA A 285 0.37 -22.31 0.21
C ALA A 285 1.78 -22.54 -0.36
N GLN A 286 2.40 -21.49 -0.92
CA GLN A 286 3.78 -21.54 -1.42
C GLN A 286 4.76 -21.90 -0.30
N ALA A 287 4.62 -21.28 0.88
CA ALA A 287 5.46 -21.56 2.04
C ALA A 287 5.38 -23.03 2.46
N ARG A 288 4.18 -23.61 2.49
CA ARG A 288 3.97 -25.02 2.86
C ARG A 288 4.58 -25.99 1.85
N ILE A 289 4.39 -25.75 0.56
CA ILE A 289 4.97 -26.58 -0.51
C ILE A 289 6.50 -26.49 -0.42
N TYR A 290 7.02 -25.26 -0.40
CA TYR A 290 8.45 -25.01 -0.39
C TYR A 290 9.15 -25.63 0.83
N SER A 291 8.57 -25.48 2.02
CA SER A 291 9.15 -26.02 3.27
C SER A 291 9.32 -27.55 3.25
N LYS A 292 8.56 -28.27 2.41
CA LYS A 292 8.67 -29.73 2.29
C LYS A 292 9.75 -30.17 1.30
N ILE A 293 10.00 -29.37 0.26
CA ILE A 293 10.95 -29.71 -0.82
C ILE A 293 12.31 -29.02 -0.68
N ALA A 294 12.40 -27.96 0.14
CA ALA A 294 13.59 -27.16 0.27
C ALA A 294 14.74 -27.94 0.91
N THR A 295 15.85 -28.06 0.19
CA THR A 295 17.10 -28.65 0.68
C THR A 295 18.05 -27.61 1.30
N SER A 296 17.75 -26.32 1.14
CA SER A 296 18.54 -25.23 1.68
C SER A 296 18.43 -25.14 3.21
N LYS A 297 19.50 -24.65 3.82
CA LYS A 297 19.55 -24.36 5.26
C LYS A 297 18.66 -23.14 5.57
N SER A 298 17.95 -23.20 6.69
CA SER A 298 17.26 -22.02 7.23
C SER A 298 18.29 -21.01 7.71
N TYR A 299 18.02 -19.72 7.46
CA TYR A 299 18.85 -18.68 8.03
C TYR A 299 18.78 -18.68 9.57
N ASN A 300 17.59 -18.91 10.12
CA ASN A 300 17.40 -18.97 11.58
C ASN A 300 18.18 -20.14 12.19
N ASP A 301 18.13 -21.33 11.58
CA ASP A 301 18.89 -22.48 12.08
C ASP A 301 20.40 -22.20 12.09
N LEU A 302 20.92 -21.55 11.05
CA LEU A 302 22.33 -21.13 11.01
C LEU A 302 22.67 -20.16 12.17
N LEU A 303 21.78 -19.20 12.46
CA LEU A 303 21.98 -18.24 13.54
C LEU A 303 21.90 -18.89 14.93
N GLU A 304 21.00 -19.84 15.13
CA GLU A 304 20.88 -20.60 16.38
C GLU A 304 22.11 -21.48 16.63
N GLU A 305 22.59 -22.21 15.62
CA GLU A 305 23.84 -22.99 15.71
C GLU A 305 25.04 -22.10 16.07
N PHE A 306 25.12 -20.92 15.45
CA PHE A 306 26.13 -19.93 15.79
C PHE A 306 26.00 -19.47 17.26
N TRP A 307 24.80 -19.15 17.70
CA TRP A 307 24.54 -18.68 19.07
C TRP A 307 24.88 -19.73 20.11
N ASP A 308 24.53 -21.00 19.87
CA ASP A 308 24.85 -22.11 20.76
C ASP A 308 26.36 -22.27 20.90
N SER A 309 27.10 -22.17 19.79
CA SER A 309 28.57 -22.21 19.81
C SER A 309 29.19 -21.01 20.55
N ASP A 310 28.70 -19.80 20.31
CA ASP A 310 29.20 -18.57 20.96
C ASP A 310 28.91 -18.56 22.47
N SER A 311 27.74 -19.09 22.87
CA SER A 311 27.28 -19.14 24.27
C SER A 311 28.08 -20.10 25.15
N LEU A 312 28.90 -20.99 24.57
CA LEU A 312 29.81 -21.87 25.32
C LEU A 312 31.09 -21.15 25.77
N GLY A 313 31.45 -20.02 25.15
CA GLY A 313 32.61 -19.23 25.54
C GLY A 313 32.38 -18.46 26.85
N GLU A 314 33.46 -18.17 27.58
CA GLU A 314 33.40 -17.27 28.76
C GLU A 314 32.94 -15.86 28.38
N GLU A 315 33.30 -15.41 27.18
CA GLU A 315 32.83 -14.17 26.58
C GLU A 315 32.30 -14.41 25.17
N SER A 316 31.17 -13.76 24.84
CA SER A 316 30.68 -13.70 23.46
C SER A 316 31.68 -12.98 22.56
N VAL A 317 31.85 -13.48 21.33
CA VAL A 317 32.65 -12.85 20.29
C VAL A 317 31.90 -11.72 19.57
N VAL A 318 30.57 -11.66 19.69
CA VAL A 318 29.71 -10.73 18.92
C VAL A 318 29.11 -9.61 19.75
N TYR A 319 28.97 -9.76 21.07
CA TYR A 319 28.45 -8.70 21.94
C TYR A 319 29.19 -8.57 23.28
N ALA A 320 29.01 -7.41 23.92
CA ALA A 320 29.46 -7.12 25.27
C ALA A 320 28.37 -6.35 26.04
N ILE A 321 28.33 -6.53 27.36
CA ILE A 321 27.54 -5.66 28.25
C ILE A 321 28.46 -4.55 28.76
N LYS A 322 28.26 -3.32 28.25
CA LYS A 322 29.01 -2.15 28.73
C LYS A 322 28.25 -1.47 29.85
N LYS A 323 28.90 -1.28 31.00
CA LYS A 323 28.32 -0.59 32.17
C LYS A 323 28.25 0.94 32.04
N ASN A 324 29.17 1.56 31.30
CA ASN A 324 29.29 3.03 31.17
C ASN A 324 29.01 3.52 29.73
N PRO A 325 28.42 4.72 29.53
CA PRO A 325 27.81 5.60 30.55
C PRO A 325 26.52 5.04 31.18
N GLN A 326 25.89 4.05 30.54
CA GLN A 326 24.78 3.28 31.08
C GLN A 326 24.92 1.81 30.65
N GLU A 327 24.38 0.90 31.46
CA GLU A 327 24.38 -0.53 31.20
C GLU A 327 23.57 -0.86 29.95
N ARG A 328 24.24 -1.40 28.92
CA ARG A 328 23.64 -1.74 27.61
C ARG A 328 24.42 -2.83 26.88
N ILE A 329 23.75 -3.52 25.97
CA ILE A 329 24.36 -4.45 25.00
C ILE A 329 25.03 -3.61 23.91
N VAL A 330 26.27 -3.95 23.56
CA VAL A 330 27.05 -3.32 22.49
C VAL A 330 27.62 -4.43 21.60
N LEU A 331 27.50 -4.28 20.29
CA LEU A 331 28.12 -5.19 19.33
C LEU A 331 29.64 -5.05 19.39
N LYS A 332 30.36 -6.18 19.55
CA LYS A 332 31.84 -6.23 19.57
C LYS A 332 32.42 -6.16 18.16
N ALA A 333 31.87 -6.96 17.24
CA ALA A 333 32.37 -7.07 15.88
C ALA A 333 31.29 -6.60 14.89
N ILE A 334 31.31 -5.30 14.56
CA ILE A 334 30.52 -4.75 13.44
C ILE A 334 31.24 -5.01 12.11
N LEU A 335 32.57 -5.06 12.17
CA LEU A 335 33.48 -5.22 11.04
C LEU A 335 34.52 -6.28 11.41
N ALA A 336 34.14 -7.55 11.33
CA ALA A 336 35.20 -8.49 10.98
C ALA A 336 35.50 -8.24 9.51
N ALA A 337 36.75 -7.90 9.19
CA ALA A 337 37.22 -7.68 7.83
C ALA A 337 37.29 -9.01 7.07
N TYR A 338 36.14 -9.69 6.94
CA TYR A 338 35.98 -10.79 6.03
C TYR A 338 35.84 -10.16 4.65
N GLY A 339 36.72 -10.55 3.71
CA GLY A 339 36.53 -10.19 2.30
C GLY A 339 35.15 -10.64 1.82
N HIS A 340 34.65 -10.04 0.74
CA HIS A 340 33.33 -10.33 0.16
C HIS A 340 33.09 -11.84 -0.10
N GLU A 341 34.13 -12.67 -0.23
CA GLU A 341 33.98 -14.12 -0.43
C GLU A 341 33.95 -14.94 0.88
N ALA A 342 34.46 -14.41 1.99
CA ALA A 342 34.54 -15.09 3.29
C ALA A 342 33.42 -14.70 4.27
N ASN A 343 32.60 -13.70 3.91
CA ASN A 343 31.54 -13.18 4.76
C ASN A 343 30.22 -13.96 4.53
N ILE A 344 29.64 -14.52 5.59
CA ILE A 344 28.36 -15.25 5.52
C ILE A 344 27.20 -14.38 5.00
N PHE A 345 27.32 -13.07 5.05
CA PHE A 345 26.29 -12.15 4.59
C PHE A 345 26.41 -11.81 3.09
N SER A 346 27.52 -12.10 2.44
CA SER A 346 27.83 -11.59 1.09
C SER A 346 27.67 -12.61 -0.04
N HIS A 347 27.43 -13.89 0.25
CA HIS A 347 27.22 -14.90 -0.80
C HIS A 347 25.87 -14.72 -1.53
N ASN A 348 25.82 -15.10 -2.81
CA ASN A 348 24.58 -15.03 -3.60
C ASN A 348 23.61 -16.18 -3.33
N THR A 349 24.07 -17.27 -2.70
CA THR A 349 23.20 -18.41 -2.38
C THR A 349 22.11 -17.97 -1.41
N PRO A 350 20.82 -18.15 -1.75
CA PRO A 350 19.74 -17.75 -0.85
C PRO A 350 19.50 -18.80 0.24
N PHE A 351 19.13 -18.33 1.44
CA PHE A 351 18.59 -19.18 2.51
C PHE A 351 17.16 -19.61 2.19
N ARG A 352 16.65 -20.60 2.92
CA ARG A 352 15.30 -21.14 2.72
C ARG A 352 14.22 -20.05 2.70
N GLU A 353 14.26 -19.13 3.67
CA GLU A 353 13.31 -18.03 3.81
C GLU A 353 13.39 -17.04 2.63
N GLU A 354 14.59 -16.77 2.15
CA GLU A 354 14.83 -15.88 1.02
C GLU A 354 14.36 -16.51 -0.29
N GLN A 355 14.57 -17.81 -0.47
CA GLN A 355 14.04 -18.53 -1.64
C GLN A 355 12.52 -18.45 -1.72
N MET A 356 11.82 -18.51 -0.59
CA MET A 356 10.38 -18.30 -0.56
C MET A 356 9.98 -16.89 -1.01
N GLN A 357 10.69 -15.86 -0.53
CA GLN A 357 10.46 -14.47 -0.94
C GLN A 357 10.78 -14.26 -2.43
N MET A 358 11.84 -14.90 -2.91
CA MET A 358 12.21 -14.93 -4.32
C MET A 358 11.10 -15.56 -5.18
N LEU A 359 10.60 -16.73 -4.81
CA LEU A 359 9.51 -17.38 -5.54
C LEU A 359 8.25 -16.52 -5.59
N ALA A 360 7.89 -15.86 -4.47
CA ALA A 360 6.78 -14.91 -4.45
C ALA A 360 7.01 -13.73 -5.40
N LEU A 361 8.22 -13.15 -5.42
CA LEU A 361 8.57 -12.05 -6.32
C LEU A 361 8.52 -12.48 -7.80
N MET A 362 8.97 -13.68 -8.13
CA MET A 362 8.86 -14.25 -9.48
C MET A 362 7.40 -14.42 -9.90
N ASP A 363 6.56 -14.99 -9.03
CA ASP A 363 5.11 -15.19 -9.28
C ASP A 363 4.42 -13.85 -9.56
N GLU A 364 4.75 -12.79 -8.81
CA GLU A 364 4.13 -11.47 -8.94
C GLU A 364 4.72 -10.60 -10.07
N SER A 365 5.94 -10.90 -10.52
CA SER A 365 6.61 -10.14 -11.58
C SER A 365 6.46 -10.75 -12.97
N TYR A 366 6.05 -12.01 -13.10
CA TYR A 366 5.95 -12.71 -14.39
C TYR A 366 7.29 -12.81 -15.14
N ASN A 367 8.39 -12.41 -14.52
CA ASN A 367 9.70 -12.28 -15.13
C ASN A 367 10.67 -13.31 -14.53
N PRO A 368 11.14 -14.29 -15.32
CA PRO A 368 12.07 -15.30 -14.81
C PRO A 368 13.42 -14.72 -14.38
N ASN A 369 13.81 -13.55 -14.91
CA ASN A 369 15.09 -12.89 -14.65
C ASN A 369 14.96 -11.72 -13.66
N VAL A 370 13.92 -11.71 -12.81
CA VAL A 370 13.64 -10.59 -11.89
C VAL A 370 14.83 -10.27 -10.98
N PHE A 371 15.62 -11.26 -10.56
CA PHE A 371 16.78 -11.05 -9.68
C PHE A 371 18.00 -10.42 -10.36
N GLU A 372 18.06 -10.47 -11.68
CA GLU A 372 19.10 -9.79 -12.46
C GLU A 372 18.71 -8.33 -12.73
N THR A 373 17.47 -7.95 -12.46
CA THR A 373 16.97 -6.60 -12.67
C THR A 373 17.64 -5.65 -11.71
N LYS A 374 18.33 -4.65 -12.29
CA LYS A 374 18.92 -3.54 -11.56
C LYS A 374 17.83 -2.63 -11.01
N ILE A 375 17.80 -2.44 -9.70
CA ILE A 375 16.83 -1.59 -9.00
C ILE A 375 17.38 -0.17 -8.86
N TYR A 376 18.62 -0.06 -8.37
CA TYR A 376 19.30 1.22 -8.18
C TYR A 376 20.73 1.09 -8.67
N LYS A 377 21.09 1.79 -9.74
CA LYS A 377 22.40 1.65 -10.39
C LYS A 377 22.72 0.17 -10.65
N ASP A 378 23.75 -0.40 -10.02
CA ASP A 378 24.12 -1.81 -10.15
C ASP A 378 23.60 -2.71 -9.02
N PHE A 379 22.75 -2.20 -8.11
CA PHE A 379 22.12 -3.00 -7.06
C PHE A 379 20.92 -3.79 -7.59
N THR A 380 20.82 -5.05 -7.17
CA THR A 380 19.75 -6.00 -7.48
C THR A 380 18.97 -6.39 -6.22
N CYS A 381 17.91 -7.20 -6.35
CA CYS A 381 17.21 -7.80 -5.19
C CYS A 381 18.18 -8.60 -4.30
N ILE A 382 19.13 -9.32 -4.92
CA ILE A 382 20.11 -10.14 -4.19
C ILE A 382 21.00 -9.28 -3.29
N ASP A 383 21.41 -8.10 -3.75
CA ASP A 383 22.21 -7.19 -2.94
C ASP A 383 21.44 -6.69 -1.71
N LEU A 384 20.12 -6.51 -1.81
CA LEU A 384 19.28 -6.12 -0.68
C LEU A 384 19.07 -7.28 0.31
N PHE A 385 18.84 -8.50 -0.16
CA PHE A 385 18.78 -9.68 0.73
C PHE A 385 20.05 -9.80 1.57
N LYS A 386 21.23 -9.62 0.97
CA LYS A 386 22.51 -9.62 1.69
C LYS A 386 22.58 -8.60 2.82
N LEU A 387 22.10 -7.37 2.58
CA LEU A 387 22.03 -6.34 3.63
C LEU A 387 21.02 -6.71 4.72
N GLN A 388 19.88 -7.30 4.34
CA GLN A 388 18.86 -7.75 5.28
C GLN A 388 19.35 -8.91 6.17
N ARG A 389 20.17 -9.82 5.65
CA ARG A 389 20.85 -10.84 6.47
C ARG A 389 21.64 -10.19 7.59
N PHE A 390 22.49 -9.22 7.25
CA PHE A 390 23.32 -8.54 8.24
C PHE A 390 22.49 -7.87 9.34
N PHE A 391 21.44 -7.12 8.97
CA PHE A 391 20.58 -6.50 9.99
C PHE A 391 19.71 -7.52 10.73
N GLY A 392 19.35 -8.64 10.10
CA GLY A 392 18.69 -9.78 10.75
C GLY A 392 19.60 -10.42 11.80
N PHE A 393 20.89 -10.55 11.51
CA PHE A 393 21.91 -10.99 12.48
C PHE A 393 22.05 -10.00 13.64
N VAL A 394 22.12 -8.69 13.35
CA VAL A 394 22.16 -7.65 14.39
C VAL A 394 20.94 -7.74 15.31
N ALA A 395 19.74 -7.85 14.74
CA ALA A 395 18.50 -8.01 15.49
C ALA A 395 18.51 -9.27 16.35
N PHE A 396 18.96 -10.39 15.77
CA PHE A 396 19.09 -11.67 16.46
C PHE A 396 20.03 -11.61 17.67
N VAL A 397 21.22 -11.00 17.52
CA VAL A 397 22.20 -10.86 18.62
C VAL A 397 21.62 -10.04 19.77
N TYR A 398 20.97 -8.89 19.48
CA TYR A 398 20.35 -8.07 20.52
C TYR A 398 19.23 -8.80 21.26
N LYS A 399 18.40 -9.53 20.51
CA LYS A 399 17.32 -10.35 21.07
C LYS A 399 17.91 -11.41 22.01
N LYS A 400 18.79 -12.26 21.52
CA LYS A 400 19.37 -13.39 22.28
C LYS A 400 20.16 -12.93 23.50
N ALA A 401 20.95 -11.87 23.38
CA ALA A 401 21.66 -11.30 24.52
C ALA A 401 20.70 -10.77 25.59
N SER A 402 19.58 -10.16 25.20
CA SER A 402 18.56 -9.69 26.15
C SER A 402 17.78 -10.83 26.81
N GLU A 403 17.48 -11.90 26.06
CA GLU A 403 16.85 -13.12 26.59
C GLU A 403 17.77 -13.81 27.60
N LYS A 404 19.06 -13.94 27.29
CA LYS A 404 20.07 -14.48 28.21
C LYS A 404 20.12 -13.69 29.53
N LEU A 405 20.18 -12.35 29.47
CA LEU A 405 20.15 -11.52 30.68
C LEU A 405 18.90 -11.75 31.54
N LYS A 406 17.74 -11.99 30.92
CA LYS A 406 16.49 -12.29 31.61
C LYS A 406 16.53 -13.67 32.27
N VAL A 407 17.04 -14.68 31.55
CA VAL A 407 17.21 -16.06 32.07
C VAL A 407 18.21 -16.08 33.23
N ASP A 408 19.30 -15.31 33.13
CA ASP A 408 20.33 -15.17 34.17
C ASP A 408 19.85 -14.34 35.39
N GLY A 409 18.60 -13.85 35.38
CA GLY A 409 17.99 -13.14 36.50
C GLY A 409 18.49 -11.70 36.69
N ASN A 410 19.02 -11.05 35.65
CA ASN A 410 19.48 -9.66 35.76
C ASN A 410 18.28 -8.71 36.00
N PRO A 411 18.25 -7.96 37.12
CA PRO A 411 17.10 -7.11 37.47
C PRO A 411 16.90 -5.95 36.48
N ASN A 412 17.93 -5.57 35.73
CA ASN A 412 17.90 -4.50 34.74
C ASN A 412 17.69 -5.01 33.30
N ALA A 413 17.41 -6.31 33.08
CA ALA A 413 17.36 -6.89 31.74
C ALA A 413 16.45 -6.13 30.76
N GLU A 414 15.26 -5.70 31.22
CA GLU A 414 14.32 -4.93 30.38
C GLU A 414 14.81 -3.50 30.11
N SER A 415 15.42 -2.83 31.09
CA SER A 415 16.02 -1.50 30.88
C SER A 415 17.22 -1.58 29.93
N ILE A 416 18.07 -2.59 30.09
CA ILE A 416 19.20 -2.88 29.18
C ILE A 416 18.67 -3.14 27.77
N ARG A 417 17.62 -3.96 27.63
CA ARG A 417 16.95 -4.25 26.36
C ARG A 417 16.57 -2.96 25.64
N ARG A 418 15.84 -2.07 26.31
CA ARG A 418 15.37 -0.78 25.75
C ARG A 418 16.53 0.14 25.34
N ARG A 419 17.61 0.21 26.13
CA ARG A 419 18.79 1.02 25.77
C ARG A 419 19.53 0.52 24.53
N SER A 420 19.34 -0.74 24.16
CA SER A 420 20.23 -1.46 23.24
C SER A 420 19.65 -1.74 21.86
N HIS A 421 18.34 -2.04 21.75
CA HIS A 421 17.74 -2.59 20.52
C HIS A 421 17.77 -1.65 19.29
N LEU A 422 18.05 -0.36 19.49
CA LEU A 422 18.16 0.61 18.41
C LEU A 422 19.63 1.06 18.27
N PRO A 423 20.45 0.30 17.51
CA PRO A 423 21.86 0.62 17.31
C PRO A 423 22.04 1.95 16.57
N VAL A 424 23.15 2.62 16.89
CA VAL A 424 23.60 3.86 16.27
C VAL A 424 24.90 3.58 15.55
N PHE A 425 24.95 3.84 14.26
CA PHE A 425 26.15 3.70 13.45
C PHE A 425 26.61 5.06 12.93
N ASP A 426 27.92 5.21 12.71
CA ASP A 426 28.42 6.30 11.90
C ASP A 426 28.07 6.07 10.43
N ARG A 427 27.71 7.14 9.71
CA ARG A 427 27.29 7.06 8.30
C ARG A 427 28.38 6.45 7.43
N THR A 428 29.65 6.80 7.67
CA THR A 428 30.80 6.24 6.95
C THR A 428 30.92 4.74 7.21
N GLN A 429 30.72 4.30 8.45
CA GLN A 429 30.75 2.90 8.83
C GLN A 429 29.64 2.09 8.15
N LEU A 430 28.41 2.62 8.07
CA LEU A 430 27.33 1.95 7.33
C LEU A 430 27.65 1.81 5.83
N VAL A 431 28.26 2.82 5.22
CA VAL A 431 28.69 2.74 3.82
C VAL A 431 29.76 1.65 3.63
N GLU A 432 30.72 1.55 4.55
CA GLU A 432 31.74 0.49 4.53
C GLU A 432 31.13 -0.91 4.69
N ILE A 433 30.13 -1.06 5.57
CA ILE A 433 29.38 -2.31 5.74
C ILE A 433 28.66 -2.66 4.43
N PHE A 434 27.96 -1.71 3.82
CA PHE A 434 27.24 -1.94 2.57
C PHE A 434 28.22 -2.35 1.47
N GLN A 435 29.36 -1.67 1.36
CA GLN A 435 30.40 -1.98 0.40
C GLN A 435 30.99 -3.38 0.62
N SER A 436 31.32 -3.75 1.85
CA SER A 436 31.87 -5.07 2.18
C SER A 436 30.88 -6.20 1.83
N ILE A 437 29.61 -6.02 2.18
CA ILE A 437 28.55 -7.04 1.97
C ILE A 437 28.18 -7.18 0.50
N THR A 438 28.09 -6.08 -0.24
CA THR A 438 27.56 -6.09 -1.63
C THR A 438 28.65 -6.09 -2.70
N GLY A 439 29.89 -5.74 -2.35
CA GLY A 439 30.99 -5.58 -3.30
C GLY A 439 30.85 -4.35 -4.20
N LYS A 440 29.85 -3.48 -3.99
CA LYS A 440 29.62 -2.28 -4.80
C LYS A 440 30.56 -1.16 -4.37
N ASN A 441 30.78 -0.18 -5.25
CA ASN A 441 31.65 0.95 -4.94
C ASN A 441 31.03 1.87 -3.87
N GLN A 442 31.90 2.59 -3.16
CA GLN A 442 31.52 3.44 -2.02
C GLN A 442 30.48 4.52 -2.38
N THR A 443 30.57 5.11 -3.58
CA THR A 443 29.64 6.16 -4.06
C THR A 443 28.24 5.61 -4.21
N ASP A 444 28.11 4.39 -4.73
CA ASP A 444 26.82 3.74 -4.94
C ASP A 444 26.22 3.26 -3.62
N CYS A 445 27.04 2.71 -2.71
CA CYS A 445 26.61 2.37 -1.35
C CYS A 445 26.11 3.60 -0.57
N LYS A 446 26.78 4.75 -0.70
CA LYS A 446 26.32 6.02 -0.12
C LYS A 446 24.97 6.45 -0.69
N GLY A 447 24.79 6.33 -2.01
CA GLY A 447 23.54 6.63 -2.67
C GLY A 447 22.39 5.71 -2.24
N LEU A 448 22.66 4.42 -2.07
CA LEU A 448 21.67 3.47 -1.56
C LEU A 448 21.28 3.80 -0.10
N LEU A 449 22.27 4.09 0.76
CA LEU A 449 22.01 4.50 2.14
C LEU A 449 21.08 5.71 2.20
N GLU A 450 21.26 6.70 1.32
CA GLU A 450 20.38 7.88 1.21
C GLU A 450 18.94 7.51 0.84
N ARG A 451 18.72 6.48 0.02
CA ARG A 451 17.37 6.01 -0.35
C ARG A 451 16.67 5.25 0.76
N LEU A 452 17.43 4.50 1.56
CA LEU A 452 16.93 3.75 2.71
C LEU A 452 16.80 4.59 3.98
N SER A 453 17.24 5.86 3.93
CA SER A 453 17.24 6.77 5.07
C SER A 453 16.19 7.87 4.97
N ASN A 454 15.57 8.18 6.10
CA ASN A 454 14.71 9.34 6.28
C ASN A 454 15.55 10.62 6.52
N ASP A 455 16.43 11.00 5.58
CA ASP A 455 17.37 12.13 5.74
C ASP A 455 16.67 13.50 5.68
N ARG A 456 15.80 13.71 4.69
CA ARG A 456 15.17 15.00 4.40
C ARG A 456 13.66 14.87 4.55
N VAL A 457 13.02 15.82 5.22
CA VAL A 457 11.58 16.05 5.04
C VAL A 457 11.48 17.28 4.15
N ILE A 458 11.20 17.06 2.88
CA ILE A 458 10.59 18.11 2.07
C ILE A 458 9.18 18.33 2.66
N SER A 459 8.71 19.57 2.72
CA SER A 459 7.32 19.82 3.14
C SER A 459 6.38 18.91 2.34
N ASP A 460 5.54 18.14 3.04
CA ASP A 460 4.60 17.15 2.50
C ASP A 460 5.11 15.72 2.25
N GLU A 461 6.37 15.38 2.53
CA GLU A 461 6.86 13.99 2.49
C GLU A 461 6.45 13.22 3.76
N VAL A 462 5.77 12.09 3.57
CA VAL A 462 5.35 11.18 4.66
C VAL A 462 6.55 10.34 5.08
N ILE A 463 6.78 10.23 6.38
CA ILE A 463 7.79 9.32 6.91
C ILE A 463 7.21 7.92 6.86
N ASP A 464 7.99 6.97 6.36
CA ASP A 464 7.66 5.55 6.35
C ASP A 464 8.86 4.77 6.90
N LEU A 465 8.73 4.30 8.14
CA LEU A 465 9.80 3.56 8.81
C LEU A 465 9.93 2.13 8.29
N GLN A 466 8.91 1.58 7.64
CA GLN A 466 8.97 0.24 7.07
C GLN A 466 9.83 0.24 5.80
N TYR A 467 9.64 1.24 4.93
CA TYR A 467 10.36 1.36 3.66
C TYR A 467 11.68 2.11 3.75
N ARG A 468 11.85 2.95 4.78
CA ARG A 468 13.09 3.67 5.08
C ARG A 468 13.46 3.46 6.56
N PRO A 469 13.94 2.27 6.94
CA PRO A 469 14.19 1.87 8.33
C PRO A 469 15.38 2.58 9.00
N ILE A 470 16.03 3.50 8.30
CA ILE A 470 17.17 4.28 8.81
C ILE A 470 16.72 5.73 9.04
N LEU A 471 17.05 6.28 10.20
CA LEU A 471 16.91 7.71 10.47
C LEU A 471 18.30 8.32 10.64
N ALA A 472 18.72 9.15 9.68
CA ALA A 472 19.99 9.87 9.81
C ALA A 472 19.83 11.16 10.62
N ILE A 473 20.82 11.40 11.46
CA ILE A 473 20.96 12.55 12.33
C ILE A 473 22.41 13.01 12.22
N GLU A 474 22.64 14.08 11.46
CA GLU A 474 23.99 14.55 11.12
C GLU A 474 24.86 13.42 10.52
N HIS A 475 25.91 12.99 11.22
CA HIS A 475 26.80 11.91 10.78
C HIS A 475 26.41 10.53 11.34
N ARG A 476 25.36 10.44 12.17
CA ARG A 476 24.88 9.19 12.78
C ARG A 476 23.63 8.67 12.10
N CYS A 477 23.46 7.36 12.12
CA CYS A 477 22.30 6.65 11.61
C CYS A 477 21.71 5.78 12.72
N LEU A 478 20.47 6.07 13.12
CA LEU A 478 19.66 5.15 13.91
C LEU A 478 19.07 4.12 12.96
N VAL A 479 19.38 2.84 13.18
CA VAL A 479 18.86 1.76 12.34
C VAL A 479 17.89 0.92 13.18
N MET A 480 16.73 0.61 12.61
CA MET A 480 15.77 -0.37 13.14
C MET A 480 16.09 -1.74 12.54
N PRO A 481 16.94 -2.58 13.17
CA PRO A 481 17.51 -3.75 12.52
C PRO A 481 16.48 -4.83 12.17
N THR A 482 15.49 -5.05 13.04
CA THR A 482 14.40 -6.01 12.78
C THR A 482 13.53 -5.50 11.62
N VAL A 483 13.14 -4.23 11.65
CA VAL A 483 12.35 -3.65 10.55
C VAL A 483 13.13 -3.73 9.23
N PHE A 484 14.42 -3.39 9.24
CA PHE A 484 15.27 -3.50 8.05
C PHE A 484 15.29 -4.94 7.51
N ALA A 485 15.48 -5.93 8.38
CA ALA A 485 15.62 -7.33 7.99
C ALA A 485 14.35 -7.94 7.38
N TYR A 486 13.16 -7.53 7.86
CA TYR A 486 11.89 -8.18 7.51
C TYR A 486 10.96 -7.33 6.62
N SER A 487 11.28 -6.06 6.38
CA SER A 487 10.54 -5.22 5.43
C SER A 487 10.79 -5.60 3.97
N ASN A 488 9.82 -5.33 3.09
CA ASN A 488 9.95 -5.55 1.65
C ASN A 488 10.72 -4.40 0.96
N LEU A 489 12.03 -4.29 1.25
CA LEU A 489 12.87 -3.17 0.83
C LEU A 489 13.15 -3.13 -0.67
N TRP A 490 13.21 -4.28 -1.34
CA TRP A 490 13.43 -4.32 -2.80
C TRP A 490 12.23 -3.74 -3.55
N ARG A 491 11.01 -4.04 -3.10
CA ARG A 491 9.78 -3.48 -3.68
C ARG A 491 9.68 -1.98 -3.44
N SER A 492 9.93 -1.52 -2.20
CA SER A 492 9.86 -0.10 -1.89
C SER A 492 10.89 0.71 -2.68
N LEU A 493 12.12 0.18 -2.80
CA LEU A 493 13.17 0.79 -3.61
C LEU A 493 12.80 0.81 -5.10
N ALA A 494 12.27 -0.30 -5.63
CA ALA A 494 11.83 -0.37 -7.03
C ALA A 494 10.75 0.66 -7.35
N ILE A 495 9.75 0.82 -6.47
CA ILE A 495 8.73 1.87 -6.62
C ILE A 495 9.36 3.26 -6.63
N SER A 496 10.27 3.54 -5.69
CA SER A 496 10.92 4.85 -5.58
C SER A 496 11.83 5.19 -6.76
N GLU A 497 12.43 4.17 -7.39
CA GLU A 497 13.31 4.30 -8.56
C GLU A 497 12.56 4.09 -9.89
N ASN A 498 11.23 3.93 -9.86
CA ASN A 498 10.37 3.67 -11.03
C ASN A 498 10.80 2.45 -11.86
N VAL A 499 11.30 1.42 -11.18
CA VAL A 499 11.59 0.11 -11.79
C VAL A 499 10.32 -0.71 -11.76
N HIS A 500 9.97 -1.35 -12.88
CA HIS A 500 8.85 -2.29 -13.00
C HIS A 500 9.38 -3.70 -13.29
N PHE A 501 9.27 -4.61 -12.33
CA PHE A 501 9.84 -5.97 -12.48
C PHE A 501 9.22 -6.80 -13.60
N SER A 502 7.98 -6.50 -13.96
CA SER A 502 7.23 -7.19 -15.00
C SER A 502 7.46 -6.64 -16.41
N VAL A 503 8.16 -5.51 -16.55
CA VAL A 503 8.43 -4.87 -17.83
C VAL A 503 9.94 -4.80 -18.05
N PHE A 504 10.46 -5.58 -18.99
CA PHE A 504 11.89 -5.62 -19.28
C PHE A 504 12.14 -5.57 -20.79
N GLY A 505 13.10 -4.76 -21.22
CA GLY A 505 13.50 -4.68 -22.63
C GLY A 505 12.35 -4.40 -23.61
N LYS A 506 11.39 -3.54 -23.23
CA LYS A 506 10.12 -3.22 -23.96
C LYS A 506 9.05 -4.32 -23.99
N HIS A 507 9.18 -5.40 -23.22
CA HIS A 507 8.19 -6.48 -23.17
C HIS A 507 7.45 -6.44 -21.83
N ASP A 508 6.11 -6.48 -21.86
CA ASP A 508 5.30 -6.79 -20.68
C ASP A 508 5.17 -8.31 -20.55
N HIS A 509 5.83 -8.87 -19.53
CA HIS A 509 5.87 -10.31 -19.32
C HIS A 509 4.52 -10.89 -18.90
N MET A 510 3.64 -10.11 -18.26
CA MET A 510 2.31 -10.58 -17.87
C MET A 510 1.43 -10.72 -19.11
N VAL A 511 1.39 -9.69 -19.98
CA VAL A 511 0.60 -9.74 -21.23
C VAL A 511 1.04 -10.92 -22.10
N LYS A 512 2.35 -11.10 -22.24
CA LYS A 512 2.91 -12.23 -22.98
C LYS A 512 2.49 -13.57 -22.39
N SER A 513 2.65 -13.76 -21.07
CA SER A 513 2.32 -15.04 -20.41
C SER A 513 0.83 -15.38 -20.56
N VAL A 514 -0.04 -14.37 -20.42
CA VAL A 514 -1.50 -14.54 -20.62
C VAL A 514 -1.82 -14.93 -22.06
N SER A 515 -1.17 -14.27 -23.03
CA SER A 515 -1.34 -14.57 -24.45
C SER A 515 -0.87 -15.97 -24.83
N ASP A 516 0.32 -16.36 -24.38
CA ASP A 516 0.91 -17.68 -24.64
C ASP A 516 -0.03 -18.79 -24.12
N ILE A 517 -0.56 -18.66 -22.90
CA ILE A 517 -1.52 -19.63 -22.32
C ILE A 517 -2.84 -19.69 -23.12
N LEU A 518 -3.35 -18.55 -23.60
CA LEU A 518 -4.53 -18.53 -24.45
C LEU A 518 -4.28 -19.22 -25.80
N ILE A 519 -3.14 -18.97 -26.43
CA ILE A 519 -2.75 -19.63 -27.69
C ILE A 519 -2.63 -21.15 -27.49
N GLU A 520 -2.00 -21.58 -26.39
CA GLU A 520 -1.88 -23.00 -26.03
C GLU A 520 -3.23 -23.69 -25.87
N GLN A 521 -4.25 -22.98 -25.40
CA GLN A 521 -5.64 -23.47 -25.30
C GLN A 521 -6.46 -23.29 -26.59
N GLY A 522 -5.81 -23.00 -27.71
CA GLY A 522 -6.44 -22.94 -29.03
C GLY A 522 -7.17 -21.64 -29.33
N PHE A 523 -6.97 -20.59 -28.55
CA PHE A 523 -7.47 -19.27 -28.92
C PHE A 523 -6.67 -18.70 -30.07
N ARG A 524 -7.36 -17.95 -30.94
CA ARG A 524 -6.70 -16.98 -31.80
C ARG A 524 -6.49 -15.68 -31.02
N VAL A 525 -5.26 -15.22 -30.85
CA VAL A 525 -4.93 -14.06 -30.03
C VAL A 525 -4.18 -13.01 -30.84
N GLU A 526 -4.54 -11.74 -30.65
CA GLU A 526 -3.77 -10.56 -31.06
C GLU A 526 -3.48 -9.72 -29.81
N CYS A 527 -2.22 -9.30 -29.62
CA CYS A 527 -1.79 -8.44 -28.52
C CYS A 527 -1.56 -7.01 -29.02
N ASP A 528 -1.70 -6.03 -28.13
CA ASP A 528 -1.49 -4.60 -28.41
C ASP A 528 -2.26 -4.16 -29.68
N PHE A 529 -3.53 -4.59 -29.78
CA PHE A 529 -4.31 -4.49 -31.00
C PHE A 529 -4.87 -3.07 -31.18
N ILE A 530 -4.29 -2.33 -32.14
CA ILE A 530 -4.66 -0.95 -32.46
C ILE A 530 -5.90 -0.90 -33.37
N PHE A 531 -6.92 -0.14 -32.95
CA PHE A 531 -8.15 0.09 -33.71
C PHE A 531 -8.57 1.56 -33.74
N GLY A 532 -8.01 2.30 -34.70
CA GLY A 532 -8.17 3.75 -34.79
C GLY A 532 -7.24 4.44 -33.79
N GLU A 533 -7.80 5.24 -32.89
CA GLU A 533 -7.05 5.91 -31.81
C GLU A 533 -7.05 5.11 -30.49
N ASP A 534 -7.78 3.99 -30.45
CA ASP A 534 -7.87 3.12 -29.28
C ASP A 534 -7.01 1.86 -29.49
N GLU A 535 -6.56 1.28 -28.39
CA GLU A 535 -5.74 0.06 -28.32
C GLU A 535 -6.36 -0.86 -27.25
N VAL A 536 -6.34 -2.16 -27.51
CA VAL A 536 -6.71 -3.19 -26.53
C VAL A 536 -5.53 -4.14 -26.32
N ASP A 537 -5.16 -4.39 -25.06
CA ASP A 537 -3.96 -5.15 -24.72
C ASP A 537 -4.03 -6.60 -25.24
N ILE A 538 -5.19 -7.26 -25.12
CA ILE A 538 -5.41 -8.62 -25.66
C ILE A 538 -6.80 -8.73 -26.29
N ALA A 539 -6.85 -9.19 -27.54
CA ALA A 539 -8.07 -9.61 -28.22
C ALA A 539 -7.97 -11.11 -28.58
N ALA A 540 -8.84 -11.94 -27.98
CA ALA A 540 -8.79 -13.40 -28.12
C ALA A 540 -10.12 -13.97 -28.64
N ILE A 541 -10.06 -14.98 -29.51
CA ILE A 541 -11.25 -15.62 -30.10
C ILE A 541 -11.21 -17.13 -29.91
N LEU A 542 -12.31 -17.68 -29.40
CA LEU A 542 -12.56 -19.12 -29.30
C LEU A 542 -14.06 -19.40 -29.43
N GLY A 543 -14.44 -20.46 -30.16
CA GLY A 543 -15.83 -20.94 -30.20
C GLY A 543 -16.87 -19.92 -30.67
N GLY A 544 -16.49 -18.95 -31.52
CA GLY A 544 -17.37 -17.86 -31.95
C GLY A 544 -17.57 -16.74 -30.91
N HIS A 545 -16.74 -16.69 -29.86
CA HIS A 545 -16.73 -15.63 -28.88
C HIS A 545 -15.47 -14.77 -29.02
N LEU A 546 -15.63 -13.45 -28.96
CA LEU A 546 -14.52 -12.49 -28.86
C LEU A 546 -14.37 -12.05 -27.40
N PHE A 547 -13.16 -12.13 -26.87
CA PHE A 547 -12.79 -11.65 -25.54
C PHE A 547 -11.82 -10.48 -25.68
N LEU A 548 -12.15 -9.35 -25.07
CA LEU A 548 -11.30 -8.18 -25.01
C LEU A 548 -10.81 -7.97 -23.57
N PHE A 549 -9.50 -7.96 -23.38
CA PHE A 549 -8.89 -7.74 -22.08
C PHE A 549 -8.01 -6.49 -22.07
N GLU A 550 -8.21 -5.69 -21.03
CA GLU A 550 -7.25 -4.68 -20.60
C GLU A 550 -6.40 -5.28 -19.49
N CYS A 551 -5.09 -5.28 -19.69
CA CYS A 551 -4.08 -5.76 -18.78
C CYS A 551 -3.54 -4.58 -17.95
N LYS A 552 -3.44 -4.75 -16.64
CA LYS A 552 -2.90 -3.73 -15.73
C LYS A 552 -1.86 -4.37 -14.81
N ASN A 553 -0.70 -3.73 -14.73
CA ASN A 553 0.47 -4.26 -14.03
C ASN A 553 0.96 -3.36 -12.86
N PRO A 554 0.07 -2.90 -11.96
CA PRO A 554 0.52 -2.17 -10.77
C PRO A 554 1.11 -3.14 -9.75
N TYR A 555 2.07 -2.66 -8.96
CA TYR A 555 2.56 -3.35 -7.78
C TYR A 555 1.43 -3.64 -6.77
N HIS A 556 1.50 -4.78 -6.05
CA HIS A 556 0.50 -5.10 -5.03
C HIS A 556 0.50 -4.06 -3.90
N PRO A 557 -0.61 -3.34 -3.65
CA PRO A 557 -0.61 -2.25 -2.68
C PRO A 557 -0.58 -2.79 -1.24
N VAL A 558 0.18 -2.16 -0.34
CA VAL A 558 0.22 -2.58 1.09
C VAL A 558 -0.69 -1.75 2.00
N ASN A 559 -1.22 -0.63 1.50
CA ASN A 559 -2.12 0.24 2.23
C ASN A 559 -3.08 0.98 1.28
N ASP A 560 -4.07 1.67 1.85
CA ASP A 560 -5.07 2.40 1.06
C ASP A 560 -4.49 3.58 0.27
N PHE A 561 -3.35 4.14 0.69
CA PHE A 561 -2.68 5.21 -0.06
C PHE A 561 -2.07 4.71 -1.37
N GLU A 562 -1.47 3.52 -1.37
CA GLU A 562 -0.94 2.86 -2.56
C GLU A 562 -2.04 2.22 -3.41
N LEU A 563 -3.10 1.70 -2.78
CA LEU A 563 -4.24 1.10 -3.47
C LEU A 563 -4.89 2.06 -4.48
N ARG A 564 -4.76 3.38 -4.26
CA ARG A 564 -5.16 4.42 -5.21
C ARG A 564 -4.56 4.22 -6.60
N ASN A 565 -3.29 3.81 -6.68
CA ASN A 565 -2.64 3.59 -7.97
C ASN A 565 -3.27 2.38 -8.68
N THR A 566 -3.41 1.26 -7.98
CA THR A 566 -4.07 0.06 -8.51
C THR A 566 -5.50 0.33 -8.95
N TYR A 567 -6.30 1.01 -8.11
CA TYR A 567 -7.66 1.38 -8.46
C TYR A 567 -7.72 2.32 -9.66
N ALA A 568 -6.83 3.32 -9.75
CA ALA A 568 -6.77 4.22 -10.91
C ALA A 568 -6.46 3.47 -12.22
N HIS A 569 -5.54 2.51 -12.19
CA HIS A 569 -5.26 1.65 -13.35
C HIS A 569 -6.47 0.79 -13.74
N ILE A 570 -7.17 0.21 -12.76
CA ILE A 570 -8.39 -0.57 -12.98
C ILE A 570 -9.50 0.30 -13.58
N VAL A 571 -9.75 1.48 -13.02
CA VAL A 571 -10.76 2.44 -13.54
C VAL A 571 -10.43 2.86 -14.97
N LYS A 572 -9.15 3.06 -15.28
CA LYS A 572 -8.72 3.33 -16.66
C LYS A 572 -9.05 2.14 -17.58
N GLY A 573 -8.76 0.90 -17.15
CA GLY A 573 -9.12 -0.31 -17.89
C GLY A 573 -10.62 -0.43 -18.13
N PHE A 574 -11.46 -0.18 -17.12
CA PHE A 574 -12.92 -0.12 -17.30
C PHE A 574 -13.33 0.94 -18.32
N SER A 575 -12.74 2.13 -18.27
CA SER A 575 -13.05 3.22 -19.21
C SER A 575 -12.68 2.87 -20.65
N GLN A 576 -11.52 2.22 -20.88
CA GLN A 576 -11.10 1.76 -22.20
C GLN A 576 -12.07 0.72 -22.77
N LEU A 577 -12.43 -0.31 -21.99
CA LEU A 577 -13.36 -1.35 -22.44
C LEU A 577 -14.78 -0.81 -22.67
N GLU A 578 -15.22 0.16 -21.87
CA GLU A 578 -16.51 0.83 -22.07
C GLU A 578 -16.55 1.62 -23.38
N LYS A 579 -15.43 2.23 -23.81
CA LYS A 579 -15.35 2.86 -25.14
C LYS A 579 -15.53 1.84 -26.26
N PHE A 580 -14.84 0.70 -26.19
CA PHE A 580 -15.01 -0.38 -27.17
C PHE A 580 -16.45 -0.89 -27.20
N ARG A 581 -17.04 -1.12 -26.03
CA ARG A 581 -18.44 -1.55 -25.91
C ARG A 581 -19.39 -0.59 -26.63
N LYS A 582 -19.29 0.71 -26.37
CA LYS A 582 -20.10 1.74 -27.02
C LYS A 582 -19.87 1.79 -28.53
N ARG A 583 -18.61 1.71 -28.98
CA ARG A 583 -18.29 1.67 -30.42
C ARG A 583 -18.86 0.44 -31.12
N PHE A 584 -18.91 -0.71 -30.42
CA PHE A 584 -19.42 -1.97 -30.96
C PHE A 584 -20.94 -2.07 -30.97
N GLU A 585 -21.66 -1.09 -30.41
CA GLU A 585 -23.10 -0.93 -30.66
C GLU A 585 -23.37 -0.68 -32.16
N ASP A 586 -22.44 -0.01 -32.86
CA ASP A 586 -22.43 0.04 -34.32
C ASP A 586 -21.83 -1.26 -34.90
N ARG A 587 -22.71 -2.06 -35.53
CA ARG A 587 -22.34 -3.32 -36.17
C ARG A 587 -21.28 -3.15 -37.27
N LEU A 588 -21.29 -2.04 -38.01
CA LEU A 588 -20.29 -1.81 -39.07
C LEU A 588 -18.90 -1.62 -38.48
N VAL A 589 -18.80 -0.90 -37.36
CA VAL A 589 -17.54 -0.69 -36.63
C VAL A 589 -17.03 -2.01 -36.07
N ARG A 590 -17.91 -2.81 -35.46
CA ARG A 590 -17.57 -4.15 -34.96
C ARG A 590 -17.11 -5.08 -36.08
N ASP A 591 -17.81 -5.10 -37.22
CA ASP A 591 -17.45 -5.92 -38.36
C ASP A 591 -16.12 -5.46 -38.99
N GLN A 592 -15.78 -4.17 -38.91
CA GLN A 592 -14.48 -3.65 -39.32
C GLN A 592 -13.36 -4.10 -38.36
N PHE A 593 -13.60 -4.04 -37.04
CA PHE A 593 -12.66 -4.55 -36.03
C PHE A 593 -12.31 -6.02 -36.30
N LEU A 594 -13.33 -6.86 -36.51
CA LEU A 594 -13.14 -8.29 -36.80
C LEU A 594 -12.39 -8.53 -38.13
N ARG A 595 -12.70 -7.74 -39.17
CA ARG A 595 -11.96 -7.80 -40.43
C ARG A 595 -10.50 -7.38 -40.31
N ASN A 596 -10.20 -6.38 -39.46
CA ASN A 596 -8.81 -6.00 -39.17
C ASN A 596 -8.06 -7.13 -38.44
N MET A 597 -8.73 -7.87 -37.56
CA MET A 597 -8.23 -9.12 -36.99
C MET A 597 -8.25 -10.29 -37.98
N LYS A 598 -8.62 -10.09 -39.26
CA LYS A 598 -8.78 -11.13 -40.29
C LYS A 598 -9.73 -12.27 -39.87
N VAL A 599 -10.86 -11.91 -39.26
CA VAL A 599 -11.92 -12.81 -38.80
C VAL A 599 -13.23 -12.48 -39.53
N GLU A 600 -13.96 -13.50 -39.96
CA GLU A 600 -15.26 -13.32 -40.62
C GLU A 600 -16.30 -12.83 -39.58
N PRO A 601 -16.92 -11.64 -39.77
CA PRO A 601 -17.80 -11.07 -38.74
C PRO A 601 -18.98 -11.95 -38.34
N LYS A 602 -19.51 -12.76 -39.28
CA LYS A 602 -20.62 -13.68 -39.02
C LYS A 602 -20.25 -14.85 -38.10
N SER A 603 -18.96 -15.12 -37.89
CA SER A 603 -18.49 -16.18 -37.00
C SER A 603 -18.54 -15.79 -35.52
N ILE A 604 -18.69 -14.50 -35.20
CA ILE A 604 -18.70 -14.00 -33.82
C ILE A 604 -20.13 -13.80 -33.33
N ILE A 605 -20.47 -14.52 -32.27
CA ILE A 605 -21.78 -14.56 -31.62
C ILE A 605 -21.87 -13.50 -30.53
N LYS A 606 -20.81 -13.35 -29.71
CA LYS A 606 -20.81 -12.46 -28.55
C LYS A 606 -19.42 -11.90 -28.24
N VAL A 607 -19.39 -10.69 -27.69
CA VAL A 607 -18.18 -10.03 -27.18
C VAL A 607 -18.22 -10.00 -25.65
N HIS A 608 -17.13 -10.39 -25.02
CA HIS A 608 -16.93 -10.38 -23.57
C HIS A 608 -15.74 -9.48 -23.22
N TYR A 609 -15.77 -8.90 -22.02
CA TYR A 609 -14.82 -7.88 -21.60
C TYR A 609 -14.30 -8.21 -20.19
N GLY A 610 -13.01 -8.02 -19.94
CA GLY A 610 -12.42 -8.22 -18.62
C GLY A 610 -11.20 -7.33 -18.39
N VAL A 611 -10.92 -7.01 -17.13
CA VAL A 611 -9.65 -6.39 -16.74
C VAL A 611 -8.78 -7.46 -16.10
N ILE A 612 -7.64 -7.78 -16.70
CA ILE A 612 -6.65 -8.68 -16.12
C ILE A 612 -5.65 -7.84 -15.33
N ASN A 613 -5.55 -8.09 -14.03
CA ASN A 613 -4.66 -7.37 -13.13
C ASN A 613 -3.53 -8.27 -12.62
N ALA A 614 -2.31 -7.75 -12.62
CA ALA A 614 -1.12 -8.48 -12.20
C ALA A 614 -1.14 -8.88 -10.72
N ASN A 615 -1.80 -8.10 -9.87
CA ASN A 615 -1.90 -8.35 -8.44
C ASN A 615 -3.34 -8.67 -8.03
N ARG A 616 -3.51 -9.32 -6.88
CA ARG A 616 -4.82 -9.81 -6.41
C ARG A 616 -5.72 -8.71 -5.84
N ALA A 617 -5.21 -7.51 -5.57
CA ALA A 617 -6.01 -6.45 -4.96
C ALA A 617 -7.17 -6.08 -5.88
N LEU A 618 -8.37 -5.98 -5.30
CA LEU A 618 -9.62 -5.69 -6.00
C LEU A 618 -10.02 -6.76 -7.05
N SER A 619 -9.48 -7.98 -6.96
CA SER A 619 -9.99 -9.11 -7.74
C SER A 619 -11.47 -9.35 -7.41
N GLY A 620 -12.28 -9.50 -8.45
CA GLY A 620 -13.73 -9.60 -8.34
C GLY A 620 -14.48 -8.26 -8.36
N LEU A 621 -13.79 -7.12 -8.27
CA LEU A 621 -14.43 -5.82 -8.48
C LEU A 621 -15.04 -5.77 -9.88
N SER A 622 -16.25 -5.23 -10.00
CA SER A 622 -16.92 -5.16 -11.29
C SER A 622 -17.52 -3.78 -11.53
N LYS A 623 -17.49 -3.33 -12.79
CA LYS A 623 -18.19 -2.12 -13.24
C LYS A 623 -18.77 -2.37 -14.62
N ASN A 624 -20.06 -2.06 -14.80
CA ASN A 624 -20.79 -2.26 -16.06
C ASN A 624 -20.60 -3.68 -16.64
N GLY A 625 -20.65 -4.73 -15.82
CA GLY A 625 -20.45 -6.12 -16.29
C GLY A 625 -19.03 -6.44 -16.79
N VAL A 626 -18.04 -5.58 -16.55
CA VAL A 626 -16.61 -5.91 -16.69
C VAL A 626 -16.07 -6.25 -15.31
N ARG A 627 -15.39 -7.38 -15.15
CA ARG A 627 -14.83 -7.84 -13.87
C ARG A 627 -13.30 -7.76 -13.89
N VAL A 628 -12.71 -7.49 -12.72
CA VAL A 628 -11.26 -7.58 -12.48
C VAL A 628 -10.87 -9.00 -12.13
N ILE A 629 -9.89 -9.54 -12.85
CA ILE A 629 -9.43 -10.92 -12.77
C ILE A 629 -7.93 -10.90 -12.48
N HIS A 630 -7.47 -11.78 -11.59
CA HIS A 630 -6.04 -11.89 -11.31
C HIS A 630 -5.32 -12.75 -12.36
N ALA A 631 -4.20 -12.29 -12.91
CA ALA A 631 -3.56 -12.93 -14.06
C ALA A 631 -3.06 -14.36 -13.78
N ASN A 632 -2.38 -14.64 -12.67
CA ASN A 632 -1.95 -16.03 -12.37
C ASN A 632 -3.14 -16.97 -12.09
N GLU A 633 -4.24 -16.45 -11.53
CA GLU A 633 -5.44 -17.26 -11.31
C GLU A 633 -6.10 -17.59 -12.66
N PHE A 634 -6.18 -16.60 -13.55
CA PHE A 634 -6.67 -16.76 -14.92
C PHE A 634 -5.83 -17.76 -15.72
N MET A 635 -4.51 -17.59 -15.75
CA MET A 635 -3.62 -18.49 -16.49
C MET A 635 -3.71 -19.92 -15.98
N ARG A 636 -3.76 -20.14 -14.66
CA ARG A 636 -3.90 -21.49 -14.09
C ARG A 636 -5.27 -22.11 -14.37
N PHE A 637 -6.33 -21.31 -14.32
CA PHE A 637 -7.67 -21.75 -14.68
C PHE A 637 -7.75 -22.16 -16.15
N VAL A 638 -7.21 -21.35 -17.07
CA VAL A 638 -7.23 -21.61 -18.51
C VAL A 638 -6.34 -22.78 -18.89
N SER A 639 -5.18 -22.95 -18.26
CA SER A 639 -4.24 -24.03 -18.59
C SER A 639 -4.63 -25.41 -18.05
N THR A 640 -5.16 -25.47 -16.82
CA THR A 640 -5.40 -26.75 -16.13
C THR A 640 -6.79 -26.88 -15.51
N GLY A 641 -7.45 -25.76 -15.22
CA GLY A 641 -8.73 -25.79 -14.51
C GLY A 641 -8.64 -26.38 -13.10
N THR A 642 -7.45 -26.48 -12.51
CA THR A 642 -7.25 -27.13 -11.22
C THR A 642 -7.14 -26.14 -10.06
N ILE A 643 -7.76 -26.49 -8.94
CA ILE A 643 -7.55 -25.81 -7.66
C ILE A 643 -7.18 -26.80 -6.56
N SER A 644 -6.38 -26.32 -5.61
CA SER A 644 -6.11 -27.04 -4.36
C SER A 644 -6.96 -26.42 -3.25
N SER A 645 -7.73 -27.25 -2.55
CA SER A 645 -8.60 -26.83 -1.44
C SER A 645 -8.53 -27.83 -0.31
N GLY A 646 -8.01 -27.38 0.85
CA GLY A 646 -7.56 -28.29 1.90
C GLY A 646 -6.43 -29.19 1.38
N ASP A 647 -6.55 -30.50 1.61
CA ASP A 647 -5.57 -31.51 1.19
C ASP A 647 -5.96 -32.20 -0.13
N SER A 648 -6.85 -31.60 -0.92
CA SER A 648 -7.44 -32.19 -2.12
C SER A 648 -7.32 -31.28 -3.33
N GLU A 649 -7.25 -31.88 -4.51
CA GLU A 649 -7.33 -31.21 -5.81
C GLU A 649 -8.69 -31.44 -6.48
N TYR A 650 -9.16 -30.40 -7.16
CA TYR A 650 -10.45 -30.39 -7.85
C TYR A 650 -10.32 -29.78 -9.23
N ALA A 651 -11.10 -30.30 -10.18
CA ALA A 651 -11.31 -29.73 -11.51
C ALA A 651 -12.50 -28.77 -11.49
N CYS A 652 -12.24 -27.55 -11.95
CA CYS A 652 -13.22 -26.49 -12.13
C CYS A 652 -13.84 -26.46 -13.52
N TRP A 653 -13.22 -27.12 -14.51
CA TRP A 653 -13.82 -27.30 -15.83
C TRP A 653 -15.00 -28.28 -15.74
N GLN A 654 -15.99 -28.05 -16.60
CA GLN A 654 -17.16 -28.91 -16.70
C GLN A 654 -16.83 -30.30 -17.25
N SER A 655 -15.74 -30.43 -18.02
CA SER A 655 -15.29 -31.67 -18.63
C SER A 655 -13.78 -31.89 -18.47
N ASP A 656 -13.24 -32.96 -19.04
CA ASP A 656 -11.78 -33.20 -19.06
C ASP A 656 -11.04 -32.21 -19.97
N GLU A 657 -11.75 -31.56 -20.90
CA GLU A 657 -11.21 -30.56 -21.81
C GLU A 657 -11.78 -29.17 -21.50
N PHE A 658 -10.94 -28.15 -21.70
CA PHE A 658 -11.32 -26.75 -21.57
C PHE A 658 -12.34 -26.35 -22.65
N SER A 659 -13.41 -25.67 -22.25
CA SER A 659 -14.42 -25.16 -23.17
C SER A 659 -14.62 -23.65 -23.06
N VAL A 660 -15.20 -23.05 -24.10
CA VAL A 660 -15.58 -21.63 -24.08
C VAL A 660 -16.61 -21.31 -22.99
N ASN A 661 -17.42 -22.28 -22.56
CA ASN A 661 -18.36 -22.08 -21.46
C ASN A 661 -17.64 -21.95 -20.12
N ASP A 662 -16.56 -22.72 -19.90
CA ASP A 662 -15.73 -22.60 -18.71
C ASP A 662 -15.13 -21.19 -18.60
N MET A 663 -14.63 -20.66 -19.73
CA MET A 663 -14.12 -19.29 -19.84
C MET A 663 -15.18 -18.23 -19.47
N ILE A 664 -16.39 -18.37 -20.02
CA ILE A 664 -17.50 -17.44 -19.77
C ILE A 664 -17.90 -17.48 -18.29
N SER A 665 -18.09 -18.67 -17.72
CA SER A 665 -18.42 -18.83 -16.30
C SER A 665 -17.33 -18.27 -15.39
N TYR A 666 -16.06 -18.43 -15.73
CA TYR A 666 -14.95 -17.85 -14.96
C TYR A 666 -14.94 -16.32 -14.99
N ILE A 667 -15.02 -15.69 -16.17
CA ILE A 667 -15.01 -14.22 -16.30
C ILE A 667 -16.24 -13.59 -15.64
N ASN A 668 -17.39 -14.27 -15.70
CA ASN A 668 -18.60 -13.85 -15.00
C ASN A 668 -18.50 -14.01 -13.48
N GLY A 669 -17.51 -14.77 -13.00
CA GLY A 669 -17.23 -15.01 -11.57
C GLY A 669 -17.92 -16.21 -10.96
N GLU A 670 -18.71 -16.93 -11.75
CA GLU A 670 -19.47 -18.11 -11.32
C GLU A 670 -18.54 -19.21 -10.79
N LEU A 671 -17.26 -19.18 -11.18
CA LEU A 671 -16.22 -20.09 -10.70
C LEU A 671 -15.21 -19.33 -9.83
N LEU A 672 -14.87 -19.88 -8.66
CA LEU A 672 -13.85 -19.43 -7.71
C LEU A 672 -14.13 -18.08 -7.00
N SER A 673 -14.42 -17.03 -7.76
CA SER A 673 -14.64 -15.68 -7.20
C SER A 673 -15.89 -15.63 -6.34
N ASP A 674 -17.03 -16.02 -6.89
CA ASP A 674 -18.31 -15.97 -6.17
C ASP A 674 -18.38 -17.02 -5.05
N ASP A 675 -17.61 -18.11 -5.17
CA ASP A 675 -17.46 -19.12 -4.10
C ASP A 675 -16.85 -18.50 -2.85
N MET A 676 -15.75 -17.75 -2.99
CA MET A 676 -15.14 -17.06 -1.86
C MET A 676 -16.06 -15.98 -1.29
N VAL A 677 -16.76 -15.23 -2.14
CA VAL A 677 -17.72 -14.21 -1.72
C VAL A 677 -18.92 -14.81 -0.96
N SER A 678 -19.28 -16.06 -1.22
CA SER A 678 -20.38 -16.75 -0.54
C SER A 678 -20.03 -17.13 0.91
N CYS A 679 -18.74 -17.35 1.21
CA CYS A 679 -18.25 -17.74 2.54
C CYS A 679 -17.78 -16.53 3.38
N LYS A 680 -18.23 -15.31 3.05
CA LYS A 680 -17.84 -14.09 3.77
C LYS A 680 -18.67 -13.90 5.05
N ALA A 681 -18.03 -13.39 6.10
CA ALA A 681 -18.69 -12.93 7.31
C ALA A 681 -18.29 -11.48 7.63
N PRO A 682 -19.21 -10.64 8.14
CA PRO A 682 -18.88 -9.28 8.53
C PRO A 682 -17.92 -9.26 9.72
N MET A 683 -16.89 -8.43 9.62
CA MET A 683 -15.90 -8.21 10.66
C MET A 683 -15.68 -6.70 10.86
N PRO A 684 -16.69 -5.94 11.32
CA PRO A 684 -16.54 -4.50 11.49
C PRO A 684 -15.54 -4.18 12.60
N TYR A 685 -14.77 -3.10 12.42
CA TYR A 685 -13.98 -2.51 13.49
C TYR A 685 -14.36 -1.04 13.69
N CYS A 686 -14.05 -0.48 14.85
CA CYS A 686 -14.31 0.93 15.12
C CYS A 686 -13.20 1.60 15.90
N THR A 687 -13.05 2.90 15.63
CA THR A 687 -12.17 3.81 16.37
C THR A 687 -13.04 4.77 17.17
N ILE A 688 -12.69 4.95 18.44
CA ILE A 688 -13.44 5.78 19.38
C ILE A 688 -12.83 7.17 19.41
N PHE A 689 -13.66 8.19 19.18
CA PHE A 689 -13.33 9.60 19.36
C PHE A 689 -14.15 10.17 20.53
N ARG A 690 -13.95 11.44 20.87
CA ARG A 690 -14.61 12.06 22.03
C ARG A 690 -16.13 12.07 21.84
N ASN A 691 -16.57 12.49 20.66
CA ASN A 691 -18.00 12.70 20.39
C ASN A 691 -18.62 11.64 19.49
N TYR A 692 -17.82 10.85 18.76
CA TYR A 692 -18.32 9.86 17.80
C TYR A 692 -17.51 8.56 17.85
N LYS A 693 -18.13 7.47 17.40
CA LYS A 693 -17.46 6.22 17.04
C LYS A 693 -17.48 6.07 15.53
N MET A 694 -16.32 5.93 14.90
CA MET A 694 -16.20 5.70 13.46
C MET A 694 -16.04 4.21 13.19
N TYR A 695 -16.95 3.64 12.40
CA TYR A 695 -17.00 2.22 12.05
C TYR A 695 -16.58 2.03 10.60
N PHE A 696 -15.81 0.97 10.37
CA PHE A 696 -15.41 0.52 9.05
C PHE A 696 -15.98 -0.87 8.81
N CYS A 697 -16.54 -1.07 7.62
CA CYS A 697 -16.92 -2.39 7.15
C CYS A 697 -15.65 -3.12 6.71
N THR A 698 -15.38 -4.29 7.31
CA THR A 698 -14.41 -5.25 6.76
C THR A 698 -15.01 -6.65 6.84
N LEU A 699 -14.35 -7.60 6.18
CA LEU A 699 -14.87 -8.94 5.98
C LEU A 699 -13.79 -9.96 6.32
N GLN A 700 -14.23 -11.09 6.87
CA GLN A 700 -13.43 -12.30 7.01
C GLN A 700 -14.08 -13.43 6.19
N TYR A 701 -13.32 -14.51 5.95
CA TYR A 701 -13.76 -15.62 5.11
C TYR A 701 -13.64 -16.94 5.85
N ASP A 702 -14.70 -17.75 5.82
CA ASP A 702 -14.68 -19.10 6.38
C ASP A 702 -14.04 -20.08 5.38
N LEU A 703 -12.78 -20.43 5.65
CA LEU A 703 -12.02 -21.35 4.80
C LEU A 703 -12.52 -22.80 4.87
N ASN A 704 -13.17 -23.19 5.96
CA ASN A 704 -13.76 -24.52 6.09
C ASN A 704 -15.03 -24.63 5.25
N GLU A 705 -15.89 -23.61 5.31
CA GLU A 705 -17.08 -23.52 4.46
C GLU A 705 -16.70 -23.50 2.98
N MET A 706 -15.66 -22.73 2.62
CA MET A 706 -15.11 -22.70 1.26
C MET A 706 -14.65 -24.09 0.80
N ASN A 707 -13.95 -24.83 1.66
CA ASN A 707 -13.52 -26.18 1.34
C ASN A 707 -14.71 -27.15 1.15
N LEU A 708 -15.74 -27.05 1.99
CA LEU A 708 -16.97 -27.83 1.84
C LEU A 708 -17.75 -27.46 0.57
N LEU A 709 -17.73 -26.19 0.18
CA LEU A 709 -18.30 -25.72 -1.07
C LEU A 709 -17.58 -26.34 -2.27
N HIS A 710 -16.24 -26.25 -2.31
CA HIS A 710 -15.44 -26.84 -3.39
C HIS A 710 -15.67 -28.35 -3.52
N LYS A 711 -15.73 -29.08 -2.40
CA LYS A 711 -16.07 -30.53 -2.37
C LYS A 711 -17.40 -30.87 -3.01
N ARG A 712 -18.40 -29.99 -2.88
CA ARG A 712 -19.75 -30.19 -3.43
C ARG A 712 -19.86 -29.75 -4.87
N LYS A 713 -19.13 -28.68 -5.24
CA LYS A 713 -19.27 -27.99 -6.53
C LYS A 713 -18.35 -28.53 -7.61
N TYR A 714 -17.13 -28.92 -7.25
CA TYR A 714 -16.08 -29.27 -8.19
C TYR A 714 -15.76 -30.76 -8.17
N ARG A 715 -15.34 -31.28 -9.33
CA ARG A 715 -15.02 -32.70 -9.49
C ARG A 715 -13.70 -33.01 -8.80
N TYR A 716 -13.70 -33.96 -7.88
CA TYR A 716 -12.50 -34.41 -7.17
C TYR A 716 -11.52 -35.10 -8.13
N LEU A 717 -10.25 -34.70 -8.06
CA LEU A 717 -9.16 -35.28 -8.87
C LEU A 717 -8.24 -36.20 -8.06
N GLY A 718 -8.11 -35.95 -6.76
CA GLY A 718 -7.20 -36.69 -5.90
C GLY A 718 -6.75 -35.87 -4.69
N PRO A 719 -5.89 -36.44 -3.84
CA PRO A 719 -5.16 -35.65 -2.84
C PRO A 719 -4.32 -34.59 -3.57
N ALA A 720 -4.23 -33.39 -3.00
CA ALA A 720 -3.38 -32.35 -3.57
C ALA A 720 -1.94 -32.87 -3.62
N LEU A 721 -1.33 -32.83 -4.81
CA LEU A 721 0.04 -33.32 -4.98
C LEU A 721 0.96 -32.48 -4.11
N VAL A 722 1.58 -33.15 -3.13
CA VAL A 722 2.72 -32.63 -2.40
C VAL A 722 3.95 -32.96 -3.25
N GLU A 723 4.05 -32.38 -4.45
CA GLU A 723 5.29 -32.45 -5.23
C GLU A 723 6.29 -31.41 -4.76
#